data_AF-A0A413U7H3-F1
#
_entry.id   AF-A0A413U7H3-F1
#
_cell.length_a   1.000
_cell.length_b   1.000
_cell.length_c   1.000
_cell.angle_alpha   90.00
_cell.angle_beta   90.00
_cell.angle_gamma   90.00
#
_symmetry.space_group_name_H-M   'P 1'
#
loop_
_entity.id
_entity.type
_entity.pdbx_description
1 polymer ?
#
loop_
_entity_poly.entity_id
_entity_poly.type
_entity_poly.pdbx_seq_one_letter_code
_entity_poly.pdbx_strand_id
1 'polypeptide(L)'
;MHCRKNCRKKSSNKEEGDWVEVTEVMNGIDSITGLTESTPAKWIGYIAKGYIQNKEMIQIFVNAGKDIGNYEYDGSEESELRRIIFCEENMKVVAEYMMKCDEFSWLDTLQQCVRHLLSGNEMDAKNKEICEKHFCQIIENEIKEHFRSICMSSYMKQTRDNTEIICGDIQEMGVQITKVMEAVMLNSEALQKMREEQLHSRQEKTSRNSTYKITQTAIFGYEFERNAKELKWQLSRLCSFTMKTSPQEQIKDVIRLTEVWENERKAYPGWYIAPYGIRQTLEMYSKTGMLLTCLQSMQVGDALRFCYEFMWRLEQCQCGYGSYEKQKLAEVWCRYYQEIRQKGQQPWMEQWFYIGQALLRQYREDGDFDQWKEMFDILEQYRENGTDGEAELKIERAKMAYAERNISRLRRELAKCRFTTMSFAPRLQKAGLLSECGMENEALHEIADMQKELLQEIRGDIEMAYRIYLMSLYAASLQLQLLSMEAVARLEHTYETQQETIDTVIRRIEACENLFHWETEVNIVQQALMCWQDKKFSKSEPFELNRVSYTFMCGSDVCEEAYVFYRIMDRLALPLSSGLVTMVSSMERVWFRALLDISYHVALTMLVRGTRSETVKSLISHEHIGTLDYETCNACAMYLIRVLETNLEELGDDDDTGQNALLNAIVQNVPELLLRFISRCSDEVQMQGLRMIKKLMEIPVLPQSFPTARLLVGLLKQISEKNKACMLGELLTTKIYEHRNLMGHQDAIDIFDYYFSKEDTRSKLPYCKVKEETIAYLLSEPDTLYKWRTKVARLETLQGLGLLTEEQQAAYGKLLWKYVDEKTNLPNLPNMHLFFYEQMPAIGGNELRKSVKAFFLNQTLSEQFKDEDGWRISMGSITYLDELRSLCIALENGYWSLEEAEVLIQNIIGYWPVLHGKLDKNATREKTMFSNAGYQEFEVRAIGMIRTLSALIDSLTVPLGEKSKADIRNMCNEMKEYGVATSELELYLLKDDELEAFVADIRTSLGGENENAIIDALRAASVLMKKYPESSAAKKLLKELLNLFHYRKTTGLVSVIWILHNLVYEHSGLITAKIVRELDGNLFTFSQLESYSKEQIAAQKACAALAYRLKLWKPKYCGAGVDAWEKLCSGEIWNEVKNEWLDK
;
A
#
# COMPACT_ATOMS: atom_id res chain seq x y z
N MET A 1 56.83 46.19 -36.71
CA MET A 1 57.57 47.07 -35.77
C MET A 1 56.68 47.41 -34.60
N HIS A 2 57.28 47.40 -33.41
CA HIS A 2 56.77 47.79 -32.09
C HIS A 2 55.56 48.75 -32.01
N CYS A 3 54.67 48.39 -31.07
CA CYS A 3 54.20 49.19 -29.93
C CYS A 3 54.15 50.72 -30.08
N ARG A 4 52.97 51.32 -29.77
CA ARG A 4 52.90 52.53 -28.94
C ARG A 4 51.51 52.74 -28.31
N LYS A 5 51.47 52.45 -27.01
CA LYS A 5 51.14 53.35 -25.87
C LYS A 5 50.21 54.56 -26.10
N ASN A 6 49.23 54.58 -25.19
CA ASN A 6 48.90 55.63 -24.21
C ASN A 6 47.89 56.74 -24.56
N CYS A 7 46.90 56.80 -23.66
CA CYS A 7 46.32 57.98 -23.01
C CYS A 7 45.45 58.94 -23.85
N ARG A 8 44.14 59.00 -23.54
CA ARG A 8 43.51 59.94 -22.56
C ARG A 8 41.99 60.08 -22.79
N LYS A 9 41.29 60.34 -21.65
CA LYS A 9 40.11 61.21 -21.43
C LYS A 9 38.66 60.68 -21.59
N LYS A 10 37.93 60.87 -20.47
CA LYS A 10 36.62 61.53 -20.24
C LYS A 10 35.31 60.99 -20.88
N SER A 11 34.38 60.71 -19.95
CA SER A 11 32.93 61.05 -19.88
C SER A 11 31.88 60.43 -20.82
N SER A 12 30.75 60.09 -20.17
CA SER A 12 29.33 60.10 -20.56
C SER A 12 28.70 58.94 -21.35
N ASN A 13 27.56 58.49 -20.79
CA ASN A 13 26.32 57.97 -21.37
C ASN A 13 26.24 56.60 -22.10
N LYS A 14 25.23 55.85 -21.60
CA LYS A 14 24.21 55.01 -22.29
C LYS A 14 24.59 53.66 -22.92
N GLU A 15 23.71 52.70 -22.58
CA GLU A 15 23.17 51.57 -23.38
C GLU A 15 24.18 50.64 -24.07
N GLU A 16 24.30 49.42 -23.55
CA GLU A 16 23.91 48.17 -24.22
C GLU A 16 24.27 46.98 -23.31
N GLY A 17 23.29 46.12 -23.06
CA GLY A 17 23.51 44.86 -22.36
C GLY A 17 23.99 43.83 -23.37
N ASP A 18 25.19 43.31 -23.17
CA ASP A 18 25.66 42.11 -23.87
C ASP A 18 25.62 40.92 -22.92
N TRP A 19 24.84 39.93 -23.35
CA TRP A 19 24.80 38.58 -22.85
C TRP A 19 26.19 37.97 -22.98
N VAL A 20 26.82 37.64 -21.84
CA VAL A 20 27.97 36.74 -21.83
C VAL A 20 27.44 35.35 -22.19
N GLU A 21 27.77 34.91 -23.39
CA GLU A 21 27.43 33.60 -23.91
C GLU A 21 27.93 32.48 -22.98
N VAL A 22 27.05 31.51 -22.72
CA VAL A 22 27.26 30.25 -21.97
C VAL A 22 28.51 29.47 -22.45
N THR A 23 29.03 29.79 -23.63
CA THR A 23 30.22 29.20 -24.24
C THR A 23 31.53 29.53 -23.52
N GLU A 24 31.69 30.69 -22.87
CA GLU A 24 32.92 31.00 -22.10
C GLU A 24 32.99 30.25 -20.76
N VAL A 25 31.83 29.94 -20.16
CA VAL A 25 31.74 29.09 -18.96
C VAL A 25 32.02 27.63 -19.31
N MET A 26 31.57 27.15 -20.48
CA MET A 26 31.86 25.79 -20.94
C MET A 26 33.31 25.57 -21.37
N ASN A 27 33.97 26.57 -21.98
CA ASN A 27 35.39 26.47 -22.34
C ASN A 27 36.33 26.45 -21.11
N GLY A 28 35.90 27.01 -19.98
CA GLY A 28 36.60 26.86 -18.70
C GLY A 28 36.51 25.43 -18.14
N ILE A 29 35.39 24.73 -18.36
CA ILE A 29 35.15 23.35 -17.90
C ILE A 29 36.02 22.35 -18.68
N ASP A 30 36.28 22.57 -19.96
CA ASP A 30 37.18 21.70 -20.74
C ASP A 30 38.65 21.83 -20.32
N SER A 31 39.05 22.97 -19.74
CA SER A 31 40.39 23.13 -19.13
C SER A 31 40.56 22.38 -17.79
N ILE A 32 39.44 21.95 -17.17
CA ILE A 32 39.39 21.19 -15.91
C ILE A 32 39.43 19.67 -16.17
N THR A 33 39.53 19.23 -17.43
CA THR A 33 39.63 17.80 -17.80
C THR A 33 40.94 17.12 -17.36
N GLY A 34 41.92 17.87 -16.83
CA GLY A 34 43.18 17.33 -16.30
C GLY A 34 43.16 16.89 -14.82
N LEU A 35 42.05 17.07 -14.09
CA LEU A 35 41.95 16.75 -12.65
C LEU A 35 41.13 15.47 -12.42
N THR A 36 41.58 14.35 -12.99
CA THR A 36 40.86 13.07 -13.04
C THR A 36 40.89 12.22 -11.76
N GLU A 37 41.38 12.71 -10.61
CA GLU A 37 41.56 11.85 -9.42
C GLU A 37 41.27 12.53 -8.05
N SER A 38 40.21 13.34 -7.90
CA SER A 38 39.88 13.85 -6.56
C SER A 38 38.40 13.92 -6.17
N THR A 39 38.16 13.59 -4.89
CA THR A 39 36.88 13.57 -4.17
C THR A 39 36.20 14.95 -4.10
N PRO A 40 34.86 15.02 -3.92
CA PRO A 40 34.07 16.27 -3.86
C PRO A 40 34.63 17.35 -2.90
N ALA A 41 35.31 16.93 -1.82
CA ALA A 41 35.98 17.81 -0.87
C ALA A 41 37.07 18.71 -1.51
N LYS A 42 37.77 18.26 -2.56
CA LYS A 42 38.84 19.05 -3.20
C LYS A 42 38.33 20.15 -4.14
N TRP A 43 37.06 20.09 -4.54
CA TRP A 43 36.44 21.10 -5.42
C TRP A 43 36.09 22.40 -4.69
N ILE A 44 35.79 22.33 -3.38
CA ILE A 44 35.36 23.49 -2.59
C ILE A 44 36.45 24.57 -2.53
N GLY A 45 37.72 24.18 -2.36
CA GLY A 45 38.83 25.12 -2.36
C GLY A 45 39.06 25.81 -3.72
N TYR A 46 38.84 25.08 -4.82
CA TYR A 46 38.93 25.63 -6.18
C TYR A 46 37.83 26.66 -6.44
N ILE A 47 36.59 26.36 -6.03
CA ILE A 47 35.44 27.27 -6.14
C ILE A 47 35.63 28.50 -5.25
N ALA A 48 36.01 28.29 -3.99
CA ALA A 48 36.18 29.34 -2.99
C ALA A 48 37.22 30.40 -3.40
N LYS A 49 38.25 30.01 -4.15
CA LYS A 49 39.33 30.91 -4.58
C LYS A 49 39.19 31.42 -6.02
N GLY A 50 38.64 30.60 -6.91
CA GLY A 50 38.52 30.92 -8.34
C GLY A 50 37.30 31.77 -8.68
N TYR A 51 36.21 31.67 -7.90
CA TYR A 51 34.90 32.19 -8.32
C TYR A 51 34.19 33.07 -7.28
N ILE A 52 34.60 33.05 -6.00
CA ILE A 52 34.03 33.92 -4.96
C ILE A 52 34.83 35.22 -4.87
N GLN A 53 34.15 36.37 -4.90
CA GLN A 53 34.81 37.66 -4.74
C GLN A 53 35.23 37.90 -3.28
N ASN A 54 36.36 38.58 -3.05
CA ASN A 54 36.93 38.78 -1.70
C ASN A 54 35.94 39.38 -0.68
N LYS A 55 35.07 40.30 -1.10
CA LYS A 55 34.05 40.90 -0.21
C LYS A 55 32.97 39.90 0.21
N GLU A 56 32.61 39.02 -0.71
CA GLU A 56 31.58 38.00 -0.53
C GLU A 56 32.10 36.86 0.36
N MET A 57 33.36 36.46 0.16
CA MET A 57 34.04 35.47 1.00
C MET A 57 34.12 35.90 2.46
N ILE A 58 34.47 37.17 2.70
CA ILE A 58 34.48 37.75 4.05
C ILE A 58 33.07 37.73 4.65
N GLN A 59 32.03 38.03 3.85
CA GLN A 59 30.66 38.06 4.34
C GLN A 59 30.16 36.66 4.74
N ILE A 60 30.50 35.62 3.97
CA ILE A 60 30.16 34.22 4.28
C ILE A 60 30.73 33.82 5.64
N PHE A 61 32.00 34.12 5.90
CA PHE A 61 32.66 33.81 7.18
C PHE A 61 32.10 34.61 8.34
N VAL A 62 31.78 35.90 8.14
CA VAL A 62 31.17 36.74 9.17
C VAL A 62 29.76 36.27 9.52
N ASN A 63 28.97 35.85 8.53
CA ASN A 63 27.64 35.29 8.75
C ASN A 63 27.72 33.96 9.50
N ALA A 64 28.59 33.05 9.07
CA ALA A 64 28.81 31.77 9.75
C ALA A 64 29.26 31.97 11.21
N GLY A 65 30.10 32.97 11.49
CA GLY A 65 30.50 33.30 12.86
C GLY A 65 29.36 33.85 13.70
N LYS A 66 28.47 34.67 13.11
CA LYS A 66 27.24 35.15 13.77
C LYS A 66 26.28 34.01 14.07
N ASP A 67 26.14 33.04 13.17
CA ASP A 67 25.25 31.90 13.35
C ASP A 67 25.76 30.97 14.46
N ILE A 68 27.06 30.66 14.48
CA ILE A 68 27.68 29.89 15.58
C ILE A 68 27.63 30.66 16.91
N GLY A 69 27.86 31.97 16.89
CA GLY A 69 27.79 32.82 18.08
C GLY A 69 26.38 32.93 18.69
N ASN A 70 25.33 32.70 17.89
CA ASN A 70 23.93 32.73 18.34
C ASN A 70 23.32 31.34 18.52
N TYR A 71 24.05 30.29 18.16
CA TYR A 71 23.60 28.91 18.29
C TYR A 71 23.41 28.54 19.77
N GLU A 72 22.18 28.14 20.13
CA GLU A 72 21.76 27.79 21.50
C GLU A 72 22.16 28.84 22.55
N TYR A 73 21.90 30.12 22.26
CA TYR A 73 22.21 31.22 23.18
C TYR A 73 21.31 31.18 24.42
N ASP A 74 21.87 30.73 25.55
CA ASP A 74 21.18 30.58 26.84
C ASP A 74 21.72 31.54 27.92
N GLY A 75 22.66 32.42 27.58
CA GLY A 75 23.28 33.37 28.51
C GLY A 75 24.35 32.75 29.42
N SER A 76 24.77 31.51 29.15
CA SER A 76 25.89 30.86 29.83
C SER A 76 27.25 31.45 29.44
N GLU A 77 28.26 31.23 30.29
CA GLU A 77 29.65 31.62 30.03
C GLU A 77 30.19 31.00 28.72
N GLU A 78 29.74 29.78 28.40
CA GLU A 78 30.02 29.07 27.15
C GLU A 78 29.44 29.79 25.92
N SER A 79 28.20 30.30 26.00
CA SER A 79 27.56 31.04 24.91
C SER A 79 28.23 32.40 24.64
N GLU A 80 28.74 33.05 25.69
CA GLU A 80 29.47 34.32 25.57
C GLU A 80 30.88 34.10 25.01
N LEU A 81 31.55 33.02 25.41
CA LEU A 81 32.83 32.60 24.83
C LEU A 81 32.69 32.31 23.32
N ARG A 82 31.61 31.65 22.87
CA ARG A 82 31.34 31.43 21.43
C ARG A 82 31.24 32.75 20.66
N ARG A 83 30.54 33.75 21.20
CA ARG A 83 30.41 35.09 20.57
C ARG A 83 31.73 35.84 20.47
N ILE A 84 32.58 35.74 21.49
CA ILE A 84 33.90 36.37 21.49
C ILE A 84 34.84 35.69 20.48
N ILE A 85 34.83 34.36 20.41
CA ILE A 85 35.72 33.59 19.52
C ILE A 85 35.32 33.76 18.05
N PHE A 86 34.03 33.68 17.74
CA PHE A 86 33.49 33.80 16.37
C PHE A 86 33.04 35.24 16.03
N CYS A 87 33.63 36.25 16.68
CA CYS A 87 33.31 37.64 16.43
C CYS A 87 33.69 38.08 15.00
N GLU A 88 33.12 39.20 14.56
CA GLU A 88 33.29 39.71 13.21
C GLU A 88 34.76 40.02 12.88
N GLU A 89 35.55 40.52 13.83
CA GLU A 89 36.99 40.75 13.64
C GLU A 89 37.76 39.45 13.38
N ASN A 90 37.52 38.40 14.16
CA ASN A 90 38.19 37.12 14.00
C ASN A 90 37.80 36.45 12.67
N MET A 91 36.52 36.48 12.31
CA MET A 91 36.04 35.89 11.05
C MET A 91 36.60 36.59 9.81
N LYS A 92 36.81 37.91 9.87
CA LYS A 92 37.51 38.66 8.81
C LYS A 92 38.95 38.18 8.66
N VAL A 93 39.68 38.01 9.76
CA VAL A 93 41.07 37.53 9.74
C VAL A 93 41.17 36.12 9.17
N VAL A 94 40.24 35.23 9.56
CA VAL A 94 40.19 33.86 9.04
C VAL A 94 39.86 33.87 7.56
N ALA A 95 38.86 34.61 7.11
CA ALA A 95 38.52 34.73 5.70
C ALA A 95 39.71 35.26 4.87
N GLU A 96 40.40 36.28 5.38
CA GLU A 96 41.61 36.84 4.73
C GLU A 96 42.78 35.87 4.66
N TYR A 97 42.91 34.98 5.66
CA TYR A 97 43.89 33.91 5.63
C TYR A 97 43.50 32.82 4.63
N MET A 98 42.24 32.37 4.66
CA MET A 98 41.69 31.34 3.76
C MET A 98 41.73 31.74 2.28
N MET A 99 41.68 33.05 1.98
CA MET A 99 41.86 33.58 0.62
C MET A 99 43.29 33.38 0.07
N LYS A 100 44.29 33.19 0.94
CA LYS A 100 45.70 32.98 0.55
C LYS A 100 46.10 31.51 0.54
N CYS A 101 45.22 30.63 0.98
CA CYS A 101 45.47 29.19 1.08
C CYS A 101 45.47 28.51 -0.30
N ASP A 102 46.15 27.37 -0.35
CA ASP A 102 46.15 26.51 -1.53
C ASP A 102 44.81 25.81 -1.71
N GLU A 103 44.40 25.61 -2.97
CA GLU A 103 43.07 25.10 -3.34
C GLU A 103 42.88 23.64 -2.94
N PHE A 104 43.96 22.86 -2.89
CA PHE A 104 43.90 21.41 -2.61
C PHE A 104 43.90 21.07 -1.12
N SER A 105 44.39 21.99 -0.28
CA SER A 105 44.44 21.84 1.18
C SER A 105 43.45 22.74 1.91
N TRP A 106 42.49 23.32 1.17
CA TRP A 106 41.64 24.40 1.66
C TRP A 106 40.75 23.99 2.84
N LEU A 107 40.05 22.86 2.77
CA LEU A 107 39.20 22.39 3.88
C LEU A 107 40.00 21.96 5.10
N ASP A 108 41.13 21.27 4.90
CA ASP A 108 42.02 20.87 6.00
C ASP A 108 42.60 22.11 6.71
N THR A 109 42.92 23.15 5.94
CA THR A 109 43.42 24.42 6.48
C THR A 109 42.33 25.18 7.22
N LEU A 110 41.09 25.19 6.70
CA LEU A 110 39.94 25.78 7.39
C LEU A 110 39.72 25.12 8.76
N GLN A 111 39.72 23.79 8.79
CA GLN A 111 39.55 23.02 10.02
C GLN A 111 40.68 23.31 11.02
N GLN A 112 41.93 23.42 10.55
CA GLN A 112 43.06 23.80 11.40
C GLN A 112 42.95 25.23 11.94
N CYS A 113 42.48 26.20 11.13
CA CYS A 113 42.25 27.57 11.57
C CYS A 113 41.19 27.64 12.67
N VAL A 114 40.09 26.89 12.51
CA VAL A 114 39.01 26.83 13.50
C VAL A 114 39.49 26.16 14.79
N ARG A 115 40.25 25.05 14.69
CA ARG A 115 40.91 24.43 15.85
C ARG A 115 41.85 25.38 16.57
N HIS A 116 42.58 26.21 15.83
CA HIS A 116 43.50 27.16 16.43
C HIS A 116 42.75 28.30 17.16
N LEU A 117 41.65 28.80 16.59
CA LEU A 117 40.77 29.77 17.26
C LEU A 117 40.14 29.23 18.54
N LEU A 118 39.81 27.94 18.53
CA LEU A 118 39.29 27.22 19.69
C LEU A 118 40.38 26.81 20.68
N SER A 119 41.66 26.89 20.31
CA SER A 119 42.77 26.55 21.20
C SER A 119 43.13 27.73 22.12
N GLY A 120 43.23 27.47 23.44
CA GLY A 120 43.64 28.48 24.43
C GLY A 120 42.50 29.18 25.20
N ASN A 121 41.26 28.75 25.05
CA ASN A 121 40.11 29.21 25.86
C ASN A 121 39.58 28.10 26.78
N GLU A 122 38.77 28.49 27.78
CA GLU A 122 38.22 27.59 28.82
C GLU A 122 36.96 26.81 28.37
N MET A 123 36.55 26.90 27.10
CA MET A 123 35.35 26.23 26.57
C MET A 123 35.46 24.69 26.66
N ASP A 124 34.36 24.02 27.00
CA ASP A 124 34.33 22.56 27.12
C ASP A 124 34.75 21.81 25.83
N ALA A 125 35.37 20.63 25.99
CA ALA A 125 35.89 19.84 24.88
C ALA A 125 34.80 19.42 23.88
N LYS A 126 33.60 19.10 24.36
CA LYS A 126 32.46 18.73 23.52
C LYS A 126 31.94 19.93 22.74
N ASN A 127 31.86 21.11 23.37
CA ASN A 127 31.45 22.35 22.72
C ASN A 127 32.44 22.81 21.65
N LYS A 128 33.75 22.66 21.91
CA LYS A 128 34.80 22.92 20.91
C LYS A 128 34.63 22.03 19.66
N GLU A 129 34.39 20.73 19.86
CA GLU A 129 34.18 19.79 18.74
C GLU A 129 32.91 20.13 17.93
N ILE A 130 31.81 20.49 18.61
CA ILE A 130 30.55 20.89 17.97
C ILE A 130 30.74 22.19 17.17
N CYS A 131 31.39 23.20 17.74
CA CYS A 131 31.63 24.49 17.07
C CYS A 131 32.54 24.34 15.85
N GLU A 132 33.59 23.51 15.95
CA GLU A 132 34.47 23.19 14.82
C GLU A 132 33.68 22.56 13.67
N LYS A 133 32.92 21.50 13.97
CA LYS A 133 32.17 20.75 12.97
C LYS A 133 31.08 21.60 12.32
N HIS A 134 30.31 22.34 13.12
CA HIS A 134 29.22 23.17 12.61
C HIS A 134 29.73 24.35 11.78
N PHE A 135 30.80 25.03 12.22
CA PHE A 135 31.34 26.16 11.46
C PHE A 135 31.87 25.70 10.10
N CYS A 136 32.64 24.61 10.04
CA CYS A 136 33.11 24.05 8.77
C CYS A 136 31.95 23.62 7.85
N GLN A 137 30.90 23.02 8.40
CA GLN A 137 29.71 22.60 7.64
C GLN A 137 28.93 23.79 7.07
N ILE A 138 28.75 24.87 7.84
CA ILE A 138 28.07 26.08 7.36
C ILE A 138 28.84 26.67 6.18
N ILE A 139 30.16 26.82 6.30
CA ILE A 139 31.01 27.34 5.22
C ILE A 139 30.94 26.45 3.98
N GLU A 140 31.02 25.13 4.14
CA GLU A 140 30.89 24.20 3.02
C GLU A 140 29.53 24.29 2.32
N ASN A 141 28.44 24.38 3.08
CA ASN A 141 27.09 24.42 2.53
C ASN A 141 26.80 25.74 1.82
N GLU A 142 27.23 26.86 2.38
CA GLU A 142 27.11 28.18 1.75
C GLU A 142 27.87 28.23 0.41
N ILE A 143 29.08 27.66 0.36
CA ILE A 143 29.84 27.57 -0.90
C ILE A 143 29.16 26.63 -1.91
N LYS A 144 28.58 25.50 -1.45
CA LYS A 144 27.86 24.55 -2.31
C LYS A 144 26.55 25.13 -2.85
N GLU A 145 25.78 25.86 -2.05
CA GLU A 145 24.54 26.52 -2.48
C GLU A 145 24.82 27.66 -3.46
N HIS A 146 25.87 28.45 -3.24
CA HIS A 146 26.27 29.51 -4.17
C HIS A 146 26.66 28.98 -5.57
N PHE A 147 27.15 27.75 -5.69
CA PHE A 147 27.55 27.12 -6.97
C PHE A 147 26.87 25.77 -7.22
N ARG A 148 25.58 25.69 -6.87
CA ARG A 148 24.77 24.46 -6.92
C ARG A 148 24.76 23.76 -8.27
N SER A 149 24.80 24.50 -9.37
CA SER A 149 24.84 23.95 -10.73
C SER A 149 26.15 23.22 -11.04
N ILE A 150 27.30 23.73 -10.59
CA ILE A 150 28.62 23.13 -10.80
C ILE A 150 28.76 21.87 -9.94
N CYS A 151 28.32 21.93 -8.67
CA CYS A 151 28.31 20.77 -7.79
C CYS A 151 27.40 19.65 -8.31
N MET A 152 26.17 19.97 -8.76
CA MET A 152 25.24 18.98 -9.33
C MET A 152 25.77 18.33 -10.60
N SER A 153 26.44 19.11 -11.47
CA SER A 153 27.07 18.59 -12.69
C SER A 153 28.19 17.60 -12.38
N SER A 154 29.00 17.87 -11.35
CA SER A 154 30.05 16.97 -10.86
C SER A 154 29.48 15.68 -10.25
N TYR A 155 28.43 15.77 -9.41
CA TYR A 155 27.76 14.60 -8.86
C TYR A 155 27.07 13.75 -9.94
N MET A 156 26.44 14.37 -10.94
CA MET A 156 25.84 13.67 -12.08
C MET A 156 26.89 12.96 -12.92
N LYS A 157 28.05 13.58 -13.15
CA LYS A 157 29.16 12.96 -13.87
C LYS A 157 29.78 11.81 -13.07
N GLN A 158 29.99 11.97 -11.77
CA GLN A 158 30.49 10.91 -10.90
C GLN A 158 29.51 9.72 -10.82
N THR A 159 28.20 10.01 -10.78
CA THR A 159 27.17 8.96 -10.83
C THR A 159 27.24 8.25 -12.17
N ARG A 160 27.34 8.97 -13.29
CA ARG A 160 27.48 8.40 -14.62
C ARG A 160 28.77 7.56 -14.77
N ASP A 161 29.92 8.08 -14.36
CA ASP A 161 31.22 7.41 -14.47
C ASP A 161 31.25 6.16 -13.58
N ASN A 162 30.72 6.23 -12.35
CA ASN A 162 30.53 5.05 -11.49
C ASN A 162 29.56 4.05 -12.12
N THR A 163 28.51 4.50 -12.79
CA THR A 163 27.55 3.62 -13.46
C THR A 163 28.15 2.99 -14.72
N GLU A 164 29.02 3.70 -15.46
CA GLU A 164 29.79 3.16 -16.60
C GLU A 164 30.85 2.16 -16.13
N ILE A 165 31.56 2.42 -15.02
CA ILE A 165 32.50 1.46 -14.41
C ILE A 165 31.74 0.23 -13.91
N ILE A 166 30.62 0.40 -13.20
CA ILE A 166 29.77 -0.71 -12.75
C ILE A 166 29.22 -1.49 -13.95
N CYS A 167 28.79 -0.83 -15.03
CA CYS A 167 28.35 -1.51 -16.25
C CYS A 167 29.48 -2.26 -16.95
N GLY A 168 30.69 -1.69 -16.98
CA GLY A 168 31.89 -2.33 -17.53
C GLY A 168 32.30 -3.55 -16.70
N ASP A 169 32.33 -3.42 -15.37
CA ASP A 169 32.60 -4.50 -14.42
C ASP A 169 31.53 -5.59 -14.51
N ILE A 170 30.24 -5.25 -14.68
CA ILE A 170 29.15 -6.21 -14.87
C ILE A 170 29.29 -6.92 -16.22
N GLN A 171 29.72 -6.24 -17.28
CA GLN A 171 29.97 -6.87 -18.58
C GLN A 171 31.18 -7.80 -18.55
N GLU A 172 32.26 -7.38 -17.90
CA GLU A 172 33.47 -8.19 -17.74
C GLU A 172 33.21 -9.39 -16.81
N MET A 173 32.44 -9.17 -15.74
CA MET A 173 31.92 -10.22 -14.87
C MET A 173 30.94 -11.15 -15.60
N GLY A 174 30.13 -10.64 -16.53
CA GLY A 174 29.27 -11.46 -17.40
C GLY A 174 30.07 -12.33 -18.37
N VAL A 175 31.15 -11.81 -18.96
CA VAL A 175 32.09 -12.58 -19.80
C VAL A 175 32.87 -13.60 -18.98
N GLN A 176 33.30 -13.24 -17.76
CA GLN A 176 33.93 -14.17 -16.82
C GLN A 176 32.95 -15.24 -16.35
N ILE A 177 31.71 -14.89 -16.00
CA ILE A 177 30.63 -15.82 -15.62
C ILE A 177 30.30 -16.72 -16.80
N THR A 178 30.34 -16.25 -18.05
CA THR A 178 30.09 -17.10 -19.22
C THR A 178 31.24 -18.09 -19.45
N LYS A 179 32.50 -17.65 -19.36
CA LYS A 179 33.69 -18.54 -19.42
C LYS A 179 33.75 -19.50 -18.24
N VAL A 180 33.34 -19.05 -17.05
CA VAL A 180 33.20 -19.85 -15.84
C VAL A 180 32.03 -20.80 -15.98
N MET A 181 30.89 -20.42 -16.57
CA MET A 181 29.76 -21.32 -16.86
C MET A 181 30.13 -22.40 -17.89
N GLU A 182 30.89 -22.05 -18.93
CA GLU A 182 31.45 -23.02 -19.89
C GLU A 182 32.44 -23.98 -19.21
N ALA A 183 33.23 -23.51 -18.24
CA ALA A 183 34.11 -24.37 -17.42
C ALA A 183 33.35 -25.14 -16.30
N VAL A 184 32.26 -24.59 -15.77
CA VAL A 184 31.40 -25.11 -14.69
C VAL A 184 30.48 -26.21 -15.19
N MET A 185 30.06 -26.17 -16.46
CA MET A 185 29.39 -27.30 -17.11
C MET A 185 30.30 -28.55 -17.18
N LEU A 186 31.62 -28.40 -17.02
CA LEU A 186 32.59 -29.48 -17.17
C LEU A 186 33.18 -30.01 -15.86
N ASN A 187 33.00 -29.38 -14.68
CA ASN A 187 33.56 -29.92 -13.43
C ASN A 187 32.85 -29.44 -12.14
N SER A 188 32.10 -30.34 -11.50
CA SER A 188 31.32 -30.09 -10.27
C SER A 188 32.16 -29.90 -9.00
N GLU A 189 33.43 -30.34 -8.97
CA GLU A 189 34.30 -30.27 -7.78
C GLU A 189 34.91 -28.88 -7.54
N ALA A 190 35.06 -28.06 -8.59
CA ALA A 190 35.61 -26.71 -8.47
C ALA A 190 34.65 -25.73 -7.75
N LEU A 191 33.33 -25.98 -7.84
CA LEU A 191 32.26 -25.20 -7.23
C LEU A 191 32.19 -25.31 -5.70
N GLN A 192 32.71 -26.41 -5.15
CA GLN A 192 32.80 -26.62 -3.70
C GLN A 192 34.05 -25.93 -3.14
N LYS A 193 35.17 -26.05 -3.86
CA LYS A 193 36.46 -25.43 -3.49
C LYS A 193 36.46 -23.90 -3.55
N MET A 194 35.86 -23.30 -4.57
CA MET A 194 35.75 -21.83 -4.67
C MET A 194 34.83 -21.22 -3.60
N ARG A 195 33.76 -21.94 -3.19
CA ARG A 195 32.90 -21.51 -2.08
C ARG A 195 33.65 -21.55 -0.74
N GLU A 196 34.45 -22.58 -0.53
CA GLU A 196 35.32 -22.72 0.64
C GLU A 196 36.42 -21.65 0.67
N GLU A 197 37.03 -21.30 -0.48
CA GLU A 197 38.08 -20.27 -0.60
C GLU A 197 37.54 -18.83 -0.46
N GLN A 198 36.33 -18.54 -0.96
CA GLN A 198 35.66 -17.25 -0.74
C GLN A 198 35.18 -17.06 0.70
N LEU A 199 34.73 -18.13 1.36
CA LEU A 199 34.45 -18.14 2.80
C LEU A 199 35.74 -17.92 3.62
N HIS A 200 36.84 -18.57 3.25
CA HIS A 200 38.16 -18.37 3.87
C HIS A 200 38.68 -16.94 3.70
N SER A 201 38.54 -16.35 2.51
CA SER A 201 39.02 -14.99 2.23
C SER A 201 38.22 -13.88 2.93
N ARG A 202 36.93 -14.12 3.24
CA ARG A 202 36.13 -13.23 4.10
C ARG A 202 36.44 -13.41 5.59
N GLN A 203 36.76 -14.64 6.02
CA GLN A 203 37.14 -14.95 7.40
C GLN A 203 38.53 -14.41 7.79
N GLU A 204 39.44 -14.16 6.85
CA GLU A 204 40.81 -13.70 7.14
C GLU A 204 40.95 -12.19 7.41
N LYS A 205 39.92 -11.36 7.18
CA LYS A 205 40.00 -9.90 7.38
C LYS A 205 39.47 -9.37 8.73
N THR A 206 39.10 -10.23 9.68
CA THR A 206 38.71 -9.78 11.03
C THR A 206 39.56 -10.44 12.12
N SER A 207 40.15 -9.61 12.98
CA SER A 207 40.78 -10.00 14.26
C SER A 207 39.80 -10.63 15.26
N ARG A 208 38.56 -10.96 14.85
CA ARG A 208 37.47 -11.49 15.67
C ARG A 208 37.46 -13.03 15.76
N ASN A 209 38.21 -13.73 14.90
CA ASN A 209 38.21 -15.21 14.81
C ASN A 209 38.67 -15.96 16.06
N SER A 210 39.46 -15.35 16.95
CA SER A 210 39.92 -16.00 18.18
C SER A 210 38.84 -16.05 19.26
N THR A 211 38.06 -14.98 19.44
CA THR A 211 36.99 -14.89 20.44
C THR A 211 35.79 -15.78 20.09
N TYR A 212 35.48 -15.94 18.80
CA TYR A 212 34.39 -16.80 18.34
C TYR A 212 34.64 -18.30 18.56
N LYS A 213 35.84 -18.79 18.23
CA LYS A 213 36.22 -20.18 18.50
C LYS A 213 36.20 -20.50 19.99
N ILE A 214 36.64 -19.56 20.83
CA ILE A 214 36.59 -19.73 22.30
C ILE A 214 35.14 -19.85 22.79
N THR A 215 34.20 -19.10 22.19
CA THR A 215 32.79 -19.08 22.60
C THR A 215 32.03 -20.34 22.13
N GLN A 216 32.27 -20.82 20.90
CA GLN A 216 31.73 -22.10 20.40
C GLN A 216 32.24 -23.30 21.21
N THR A 217 33.55 -23.36 21.44
CA THR A 217 34.18 -24.45 22.21
C THR A 217 33.71 -24.43 23.67
N ALA A 218 33.43 -23.25 24.25
CA ALA A 218 32.90 -23.13 25.60
C ALA A 218 31.43 -23.57 25.74
N ILE A 219 30.62 -23.46 24.68
CA ILE A 219 29.19 -23.81 24.72
C ILE A 219 28.98 -25.30 24.36
N PHE A 220 29.69 -25.83 23.36
CA PHE A 220 29.41 -27.16 22.79
C PHE A 220 30.59 -28.16 22.84
N GLY A 221 31.79 -27.73 23.23
CA GLY A 221 32.97 -28.59 23.34
C GLY A 221 33.74 -28.81 22.03
N TYR A 222 35.04 -29.10 22.16
CA TYR A 222 35.99 -29.18 21.04
C TYR A 222 35.74 -30.36 20.07
N GLU A 223 35.22 -31.48 20.56
CA GLU A 223 34.95 -32.68 19.74
C GLU A 223 33.79 -32.47 18.75
N PHE A 224 32.84 -31.58 19.07
CA PHE A 224 31.71 -31.28 18.20
C PHE A 224 32.10 -30.38 17.02
N GLU A 225 32.94 -29.34 17.23
CA GLU A 225 33.39 -28.45 16.14
C GLU A 225 34.05 -29.20 14.99
N ARG A 226 34.74 -30.31 15.31
CA ARG A 226 35.33 -31.21 14.32
C ARG A 226 34.27 -32.03 13.58
N ASN A 227 33.30 -32.60 14.30
CA ASN A 227 32.27 -33.46 13.72
C ASN A 227 31.20 -32.69 12.95
N ALA A 228 30.84 -31.47 13.37
CA ALA A 228 29.85 -30.61 12.71
C ALA A 228 30.30 -30.16 11.31
N LYS A 229 31.61 -29.94 11.11
CA LYS A 229 32.21 -29.65 9.79
C LYS A 229 32.23 -30.87 8.86
N GLU A 230 32.06 -32.08 9.39
CA GLU A 230 32.07 -33.35 8.64
C GLU A 230 30.67 -33.96 8.45
N LEU A 231 29.59 -33.28 8.88
CA LEU A 231 28.21 -33.77 8.73
C LEU A 231 27.81 -33.90 7.24
N LYS A 232 27.90 -35.12 6.71
CA LYS A 232 27.49 -35.46 5.35
C LYS A 232 26.34 -36.45 5.39
N TRP A 233 25.19 -36.08 4.82
CA TRP A 233 24.10 -37.02 4.55
C TRP A 233 24.12 -37.39 3.06
N GLN A 234 24.47 -38.64 2.77
CA GLN A 234 24.57 -39.13 1.40
C GLN A 234 23.20 -39.65 0.95
N LEU A 235 22.66 -39.02 -0.10
CA LEU A 235 21.40 -39.43 -0.72
C LEU A 235 21.68 -40.22 -2.00
N SER A 236 21.04 -41.37 -2.14
CA SER A 236 21.20 -42.22 -3.31
C SER A 236 20.39 -41.65 -4.47
N ARG A 237 21.05 -41.25 -5.56
CA ARG A 237 20.36 -40.89 -6.80
C ARG A 237 19.84 -42.16 -7.47
N LEU A 238 18.56 -42.47 -7.28
CA LEU A 238 17.90 -43.54 -8.02
C LEU A 238 17.48 -43.01 -9.40
N CYS A 239 18.45 -42.88 -10.30
CA CYS A 239 18.14 -42.76 -11.73
C CYS A 239 17.50 -44.07 -12.20
N SER A 240 16.32 -44.00 -12.82
CA SER A 240 15.57 -45.09 -13.48
C SER A 240 14.53 -45.88 -12.66
N PHE A 241 13.47 -45.20 -12.21
CA PHE A 241 12.14 -45.83 -12.30
C PHE A 241 11.56 -45.47 -13.67
N THR A 242 11.97 -46.23 -14.69
CA THR A 242 11.39 -46.11 -16.04
C THR A 242 9.89 -46.36 -15.98
N MET A 243 9.14 -45.77 -16.90
CA MET A 243 7.70 -45.99 -17.09
C MET A 243 7.40 -47.47 -17.40
N LYS A 244 7.46 -48.33 -16.38
CA LYS A 244 7.12 -49.75 -16.50
C LYS A 244 5.61 -49.86 -16.61
N THR A 245 5.16 -50.60 -17.62
CA THR A 245 3.77 -50.67 -18.08
C THR A 245 2.88 -51.57 -17.22
N SER A 246 3.42 -52.36 -16.29
CA SER A 246 2.63 -53.28 -15.46
C SER A 246 2.50 -52.82 -13.99
N PRO A 247 1.29 -52.80 -13.40
CA PRO A 247 1.07 -52.42 -11.98
C PRO A 247 1.86 -53.28 -10.98
N GLN A 248 2.12 -54.55 -11.29
CA GLN A 248 2.86 -55.46 -10.40
C GLN A 248 4.35 -55.14 -10.30
N GLU A 249 4.97 -54.65 -11.38
CA GLU A 249 6.37 -54.21 -11.37
C GLU A 249 6.53 -52.88 -10.65
N GLN A 250 5.55 -51.98 -10.79
CA GLN A 250 5.51 -50.72 -10.04
C GLN A 250 5.43 -50.97 -8.52
N ILE A 251 4.62 -51.93 -8.07
CA ILE A 251 4.53 -52.31 -6.64
C ILE A 251 5.89 -52.79 -6.12
N LYS A 252 6.61 -53.63 -6.88
CA LYS A 252 7.95 -54.11 -6.49
C LYS A 252 8.95 -52.98 -6.39
N ASP A 253 8.89 -52.04 -7.33
CA ASP A 253 9.73 -50.85 -7.35
C ASP A 253 9.45 -49.95 -6.14
N VAL A 254 8.18 -49.74 -5.78
CA VAL A 254 7.77 -48.98 -4.59
C VAL A 254 8.26 -49.63 -3.30
N ILE A 255 8.16 -50.96 -3.16
CA ILE A 255 8.66 -51.68 -1.97
C ILE A 255 10.18 -51.52 -1.84
N ARG A 256 10.92 -51.74 -2.93
CA ARG A 256 12.38 -51.55 -2.95
C ARG A 256 12.77 -50.11 -2.62
N LEU A 257 12.03 -49.15 -3.16
CA LEU A 257 12.25 -47.72 -2.90
C LEU A 257 12.01 -47.39 -1.43
N THR A 258 10.96 -47.95 -0.84
CA THR A 258 10.63 -47.78 0.59
C THR A 258 11.80 -48.23 1.48
N GLU A 259 12.43 -49.36 1.17
CA GLU A 259 13.59 -49.86 1.94
C GLU A 259 14.80 -48.92 1.82
N VAL A 260 15.09 -48.41 0.63
CA VAL A 260 16.18 -47.45 0.43
C VAL A 260 15.90 -46.17 1.22
N TRP A 261 14.69 -45.64 1.12
CA TRP A 261 14.29 -44.41 1.80
C TRP A 261 14.28 -44.55 3.32
N GLU A 262 13.83 -45.69 3.83
CA GLU A 262 13.87 -46.02 5.26
C GLU A 262 15.32 -46.03 5.78
N ASN A 263 16.27 -46.59 5.02
CA ASN A 263 17.68 -46.58 5.39
C ASN A 263 18.28 -45.16 5.34
N GLU A 264 17.92 -44.35 4.35
CA GLU A 264 18.36 -42.96 4.25
C GLU A 264 17.84 -42.11 5.41
N ARG A 265 16.57 -42.30 5.82
CA ARG A 265 15.99 -41.63 6.99
C ARG A 265 16.69 -42.06 8.28
N LYS A 266 16.99 -43.35 8.48
CA LYS A 266 17.75 -43.82 9.64
C LYS A 266 19.18 -43.27 9.70
N ALA A 267 19.76 -42.96 8.55
CA ALA A 267 21.07 -42.30 8.44
C ALA A 267 20.99 -40.75 8.52
N TYR A 268 19.80 -40.19 8.76
CA TYR A 268 19.62 -38.75 8.85
C TYR A 268 20.38 -38.17 10.06
N PRO A 269 21.24 -37.15 9.86
CA PRO A 269 22.05 -36.60 10.95
C PRO A 269 21.29 -35.84 12.04
N GLY A 270 19.98 -35.60 11.87
CA GLY A 270 19.14 -35.02 12.91
C GLY A 270 18.98 -33.51 12.87
N TRP A 271 19.21 -32.82 11.75
CA TRP A 271 18.92 -31.37 11.69
C TRP A 271 17.43 -31.07 11.97
N TYR A 272 17.15 -29.96 12.65
CA TYR A 272 15.76 -29.50 12.81
C TYR A 272 15.18 -28.94 11.50
N ILE A 273 16.02 -28.18 10.78
CA ILE A 273 15.82 -27.73 9.39
C ILE A 273 17.06 -28.13 8.62
N ALA A 274 16.89 -28.97 7.60
CA ALA A 274 18.01 -29.41 6.78
C ALA A 274 18.62 -28.23 5.97
N PRO A 275 19.94 -28.20 5.77
CA PRO A 275 20.58 -27.17 4.94
C PRO A 275 20.00 -27.11 3.52
N TYR A 276 19.93 -25.91 2.95
CA TYR A 276 19.30 -25.67 1.65
C TYR A 276 19.73 -26.64 0.53
N GLY A 277 21.04 -26.84 0.32
CA GLY A 277 21.54 -27.72 -0.75
C GLY A 277 21.13 -29.20 -0.56
N ILE A 278 20.95 -29.64 0.69
CA ILE A 278 20.42 -30.97 1.01
C ILE A 278 18.92 -31.04 0.70
N ARG A 279 18.13 -30.01 1.06
CA ARG A 279 16.70 -29.94 0.75
C ARG A 279 16.44 -29.98 -0.76
N GLN A 280 17.21 -29.22 -1.55
CA GLN A 280 17.12 -29.26 -3.01
C GLN A 280 17.42 -30.64 -3.59
N THR A 281 18.47 -31.30 -3.07
CA THR A 281 18.85 -32.65 -3.52
C THR A 281 17.75 -33.67 -3.16
N LEU A 282 17.23 -33.58 -1.93
CA LEU A 282 16.18 -34.46 -1.44
C LEU A 282 14.89 -34.28 -2.24
N GLU A 283 14.50 -33.05 -2.54
CA GLU A 283 13.35 -32.74 -3.38
C GLU A 283 13.51 -33.33 -4.78
N MET A 284 14.64 -33.06 -5.44
CA MET A 284 14.94 -33.58 -6.77
C MET A 284 14.87 -35.13 -6.82
N TYR A 285 15.30 -35.81 -5.75
CA TYR A 285 15.27 -37.27 -5.66
C TYR A 285 13.91 -37.85 -5.20
N SER A 286 12.97 -36.99 -4.81
CA SER A 286 11.64 -37.39 -4.32
C SER A 286 10.52 -37.11 -5.32
N LYS A 287 10.78 -36.44 -6.46
CA LYS A 287 9.79 -36.21 -7.53
C LYS A 287 9.41 -37.52 -8.23
N THR A 288 8.43 -38.24 -7.68
CA THR A 288 7.99 -39.57 -8.17
C THR A 288 6.47 -39.72 -8.25
N GLY A 289 5.72 -38.66 -8.59
CA GLY A 289 4.23 -38.63 -8.53
C GLY A 289 3.51 -39.82 -9.20
N MET A 290 4.10 -40.40 -10.26
CA MET A 290 3.57 -41.60 -10.93
C MET A 290 3.55 -42.86 -10.04
N LEU A 291 4.40 -42.96 -9.01
CA LEU A 291 4.49 -44.11 -8.10
C LEU A 291 3.30 -44.20 -7.14
N LEU A 292 2.59 -43.09 -6.89
CA LEU A 292 1.39 -43.05 -6.05
C LEU A 292 0.19 -43.76 -6.69
N THR A 293 0.24 -44.00 -8.01
CA THR A 293 -0.87 -44.63 -8.76
C THR A 293 -1.14 -46.07 -8.34
N CYS A 294 -0.11 -46.82 -7.93
CA CYS A 294 -0.23 -48.25 -7.60
C CYS A 294 -0.70 -48.53 -6.16
N LEU A 295 -0.77 -47.52 -5.30
CA LEU A 295 -1.06 -47.67 -3.86
C LEU A 295 -2.43 -48.29 -3.56
N GLN A 296 -3.41 -48.11 -4.43
CA GLN A 296 -4.73 -48.74 -4.29
C GLN A 296 -4.68 -50.27 -4.41
N SER A 297 -3.76 -50.78 -5.24
CA SER A 297 -3.59 -52.21 -5.49
C SER A 297 -2.63 -52.90 -4.50
N MET A 298 -1.97 -52.13 -3.63
CA MET A 298 -1.05 -52.64 -2.61
C MET A 298 -1.78 -53.03 -1.32
N GLN A 299 -1.15 -53.91 -0.54
CA GLN A 299 -1.54 -54.12 0.84
C GLN A 299 -1.41 -52.81 1.63
N VAL A 300 -2.40 -52.53 2.48
CA VAL A 300 -2.53 -51.21 3.12
C VAL A 300 -1.31 -50.87 3.99
N GLY A 301 -0.74 -51.86 4.69
CA GLY A 301 0.48 -51.66 5.49
C GLY A 301 1.71 -51.27 4.66
N ASP A 302 1.94 -51.91 3.51
CA ASP A 302 3.06 -51.56 2.63
C ASP A 302 2.85 -50.19 1.97
N ALA A 303 1.61 -49.88 1.58
CA ALA A 303 1.25 -48.56 1.07
C ALA A 303 1.50 -47.47 2.14
N LEU A 304 1.11 -47.73 3.39
CA LEU A 304 1.32 -46.81 4.51
C LEU A 304 2.82 -46.55 4.75
N ARG A 305 3.65 -47.60 4.75
CA ARG A 305 5.11 -47.46 4.92
C ARG A 305 5.73 -46.58 3.84
N PHE A 306 5.34 -46.81 2.58
CA PHE A 306 5.80 -45.95 1.49
C PHE A 306 5.32 -44.50 1.66
N CYS A 307 4.03 -44.30 1.96
CA CYS A 307 3.48 -42.97 2.19
C CYS A 307 4.20 -42.22 3.32
N TYR A 308 4.56 -42.93 4.40
CA TYR A 308 5.30 -42.36 5.51
C TYR A 308 6.69 -41.86 5.07
N GLU A 309 7.47 -42.70 4.39
CA GLU A 309 8.81 -42.30 3.93
C GLU A 309 8.74 -41.19 2.87
N PHE A 310 7.78 -41.27 1.94
CA PHE A 310 7.53 -40.22 0.94
C PHE A 310 7.22 -38.88 1.60
N MET A 311 6.26 -38.88 2.52
CA MET A 311 5.80 -37.65 3.16
C MET A 311 6.85 -37.11 4.12
N TRP A 312 7.59 -37.96 4.84
CA TRP A 312 8.71 -37.54 5.67
C TRP A 312 9.76 -36.77 4.85
N ARG A 313 10.13 -37.24 3.64
CA ARG A 313 11.07 -36.52 2.77
C ARG A 313 10.55 -35.14 2.37
N LEU A 314 9.29 -35.04 1.96
CA LEU A 314 8.67 -33.76 1.59
C LEU A 314 8.62 -32.78 2.77
N GLU A 315 8.32 -33.29 3.97
CA GLU A 315 8.35 -32.51 5.21
C GLU A 315 9.75 -32.02 5.58
N GLN A 316 10.80 -32.76 5.27
CA GLN A 316 12.18 -32.30 5.46
C GLN A 316 12.59 -31.26 4.41
N CYS A 317 12.09 -31.38 3.17
CA CYS A 317 12.29 -30.37 2.12
C CYS A 317 11.55 -29.06 2.40
N GLN A 318 10.48 -29.11 3.20
CA GLN A 318 9.51 -28.03 3.39
C GLN A 318 8.66 -27.73 2.13
N CYS A 319 8.47 -28.72 1.25
CA CYS A 319 7.69 -28.60 0.02
C CYS A 319 6.18 -28.75 0.30
N GLY A 320 5.35 -28.16 -0.56
CA GLY A 320 3.90 -28.40 -0.56
C GLY A 320 3.52 -29.73 -1.22
N TYR A 321 2.29 -30.19 -1.02
CA TYR A 321 1.73 -31.33 -1.75
C TYR A 321 0.80 -30.82 -2.84
N GLY A 322 0.87 -31.41 -4.03
CA GLY A 322 -0.17 -31.20 -5.03
C GLY A 322 -1.48 -31.87 -4.60
N SER A 323 -2.58 -31.44 -5.22
CA SER A 323 -3.92 -31.98 -4.94
C SER A 323 -4.00 -33.50 -5.12
N TYR A 324 -3.24 -34.04 -6.08
CA TYR A 324 -3.16 -35.48 -6.34
C TYR A 324 -2.44 -36.24 -5.22
N GLU A 325 -1.27 -35.76 -4.78
CA GLU A 325 -0.53 -36.36 -3.67
C GLU A 325 -1.38 -36.37 -2.40
N LYS A 326 -1.99 -35.22 -2.06
CA LYS A 326 -2.85 -35.07 -0.87
C LYS A 326 -3.98 -36.09 -0.87
N GLN A 327 -4.70 -36.21 -1.99
CA GLN A 327 -5.81 -37.16 -2.13
C GLN A 327 -5.34 -38.61 -1.93
N LYS A 328 -4.22 -39.01 -2.55
CA LYS A 328 -3.71 -40.38 -2.44
C LYS A 328 -3.22 -40.71 -1.04
N LEU A 329 -2.55 -39.77 -0.37
CA LEU A 329 -2.14 -39.91 1.03
C LEU A 329 -3.35 -40.08 1.95
N ALA A 330 -4.39 -39.25 1.79
CA ALA A 330 -5.63 -39.35 2.56
C ALA A 330 -6.38 -40.66 2.32
N GLU A 331 -6.43 -41.16 1.08
CA GLU A 331 -7.04 -42.46 0.75
C GLU A 331 -6.36 -43.62 1.50
N VAL A 332 -5.02 -43.67 1.50
CA VAL A 332 -4.26 -44.72 2.21
C VAL A 332 -4.45 -44.60 3.72
N TRP A 333 -4.40 -43.38 4.26
CA TRP A 333 -4.64 -43.11 5.68
C TRP A 333 -6.03 -43.60 6.13
N CYS A 334 -7.08 -43.31 5.34
CA CYS A 334 -8.44 -43.75 5.61
C CYS A 334 -8.61 -45.27 5.52
N ARG A 335 -8.00 -45.92 4.51
CA ARG A 335 -8.01 -47.40 4.39
C ARG A 335 -7.37 -48.05 5.61
N TYR A 336 -6.28 -47.48 6.12
CA TYR A 336 -5.62 -48.00 7.32
C TYR A 336 -6.46 -47.79 8.57
N TYR A 337 -7.11 -46.62 8.70
CA TYR A 337 -8.04 -46.34 9.79
C TYR A 337 -9.20 -47.34 9.85
N GLN A 338 -9.71 -47.80 8.70
CA GLN A 338 -10.71 -48.86 8.65
C GLN A 338 -10.19 -50.19 9.22
N GLU A 339 -8.93 -50.55 8.98
CA GLU A 339 -8.32 -51.72 9.61
C GLU A 339 -8.16 -51.56 11.12
N ILE A 340 -7.76 -50.37 11.59
CA ILE A 340 -7.69 -50.04 13.02
C ILE A 340 -9.07 -50.21 13.67
N ARG A 341 -10.14 -49.71 13.04
CA ARG A 341 -11.51 -49.87 13.56
C ARG A 341 -11.98 -51.32 13.62
N GLN A 342 -11.59 -52.15 12.65
CA GLN A 342 -12.03 -53.54 12.57
C GLN A 342 -11.24 -54.47 13.48
N LYS A 343 -9.92 -54.27 13.57
CA LYS A 343 -8.97 -55.22 14.17
C LYS A 343 -8.31 -54.67 15.44
N GLY A 344 -8.59 -53.43 15.84
CA GLY A 344 -7.95 -52.75 16.96
C GLY A 344 -6.53 -52.30 16.62
N GLN A 345 -5.63 -52.33 17.61
CA GLN A 345 -4.25 -51.87 17.45
C GLN A 345 -3.53 -52.61 16.32
N GLN A 346 -3.03 -51.86 15.34
CA GLN A 346 -2.30 -52.39 14.18
C GLN A 346 -0.78 -52.17 14.35
N PRO A 347 0.06 -52.84 13.54
CA PRO A 347 1.45 -52.41 13.33
C PRO A 347 1.49 -50.94 12.83
N TRP A 348 2.62 -50.23 12.90
CA TRP A 348 2.77 -48.92 12.25
C TRP A 348 1.83 -47.77 12.67
N MET A 349 1.27 -47.81 13.89
CA MET A 349 0.38 -46.75 14.39
C MET A 349 1.07 -45.38 14.42
N GLU A 350 2.36 -45.33 14.73
CA GLU A 350 3.16 -44.10 14.76
C GLU A 350 3.26 -43.45 13.37
N GLN A 351 3.50 -44.26 12.34
CA GLN A 351 3.57 -43.80 10.95
C GLN A 351 2.21 -43.32 10.44
N TRP A 352 1.14 -44.03 10.79
CA TRP A 352 -0.23 -43.60 10.49
C TRP A 352 -0.56 -42.27 11.16
N PHE A 353 -0.17 -42.10 12.43
CA PHE A 353 -0.38 -40.87 13.17
C PHE A 353 0.38 -39.70 12.55
N TYR A 354 1.67 -39.89 12.21
CA TYR A 354 2.49 -38.89 11.52
C TYR A 354 1.88 -38.43 10.19
N ILE A 355 1.37 -39.36 9.38
CA ILE A 355 0.65 -39.04 8.13
C ILE A 355 -0.57 -38.17 8.41
N GLY A 356 -1.34 -38.51 9.44
CA GLY A 356 -2.49 -37.72 9.85
C GLY A 356 -2.12 -36.29 10.26
N GLN A 357 -1.02 -36.10 10.99
CA GLN A 357 -0.58 -34.77 11.43
C GLN A 357 -0.16 -33.87 10.27
N ALA A 358 0.56 -34.40 9.28
CA ALA A 358 0.91 -33.64 8.09
C ALA A 358 -0.32 -33.28 7.25
N LEU A 359 -1.29 -34.20 7.14
CA LEU A 359 -2.55 -33.94 6.44
C LEU A 359 -3.39 -32.88 7.17
N LEU A 360 -3.44 -32.89 8.51
CA LEU A 360 -4.05 -31.81 9.29
C LEU A 360 -3.46 -30.46 8.91
N ARG A 361 -2.14 -30.35 8.94
CA ARG A 361 -1.47 -29.12 8.57
C ARG A 361 -1.89 -28.63 7.18
N GLN A 362 -1.99 -29.54 6.22
CA GLN A 362 -2.36 -29.20 4.84
C GLN A 362 -3.81 -28.75 4.72
N TYR A 363 -4.75 -29.43 5.38
CA TYR A 363 -6.13 -28.97 5.41
C TYR A 363 -6.24 -27.58 6.03
N ARG A 364 -5.44 -27.26 7.06
CA ARG A 364 -5.35 -25.91 7.61
C ARG A 364 -4.76 -24.90 6.61
N GLU A 365 -3.67 -25.25 5.93
CA GLU A 365 -3.01 -24.38 4.93
C GLU A 365 -3.88 -24.16 3.67
N ASP A 366 -4.76 -25.12 3.34
CA ASP A 366 -5.73 -25.03 2.24
C ASP A 366 -7.02 -24.28 2.63
N GLY A 367 -7.27 -24.08 3.92
CA GLY A 367 -8.52 -23.50 4.43
C GLY A 367 -9.70 -24.48 4.50
N ASP A 368 -9.44 -25.79 4.40
CA ASP A 368 -10.46 -26.85 4.53
C ASP A 368 -10.65 -27.24 6.00
N PHE A 369 -11.35 -26.35 6.72
CA PHE A 369 -11.56 -26.47 8.16
C PHE A 369 -12.46 -27.66 8.55
N ASP A 370 -13.31 -28.12 7.63
CA ASP A 370 -14.21 -29.26 7.87
C ASP A 370 -13.43 -30.58 7.86
N GLN A 371 -12.60 -30.80 6.83
CA GLN A 371 -11.72 -31.98 6.77
C GLN A 371 -10.66 -31.95 7.89
N TRP A 372 -10.14 -30.77 8.21
CA TRP A 372 -9.24 -30.60 9.35
C TRP A 372 -9.92 -31.11 10.65
N LYS A 373 -11.16 -30.67 10.90
CA LYS A 373 -11.89 -31.03 12.12
C LYS A 373 -12.17 -32.53 12.22
N GLU A 374 -12.65 -33.14 11.13
CA GLU A 374 -12.93 -34.58 11.09
C GLU A 374 -11.68 -35.40 11.40
N MET A 375 -10.56 -35.07 10.76
CA MET A 375 -9.29 -35.76 10.97
C MET A 375 -8.72 -35.51 12.38
N PHE A 376 -8.89 -34.30 12.91
CA PHE A 376 -8.40 -33.93 14.24
C PHE A 376 -9.14 -34.75 15.32
N ASP A 377 -10.47 -34.84 15.22
CA ASP A 377 -11.30 -35.61 16.14
C ASP A 377 -10.95 -37.11 16.14
N ILE A 378 -10.48 -37.65 15.00
CA ILE A 378 -9.96 -39.01 14.91
C ILE A 378 -8.60 -39.11 15.61
N LEU A 379 -7.64 -38.26 15.26
CA LEU A 379 -6.28 -38.35 15.80
C LEU A 379 -6.22 -38.11 17.31
N GLU A 380 -7.05 -37.23 17.87
CA GLU A 380 -7.13 -36.95 19.31
C GLU A 380 -7.38 -38.23 20.14
N GLN A 381 -8.14 -39.18 19.60
CA GLN A 381 -8.44 -40.48 20.24
C GLN A 381 -7.21 -41.39 20.30
N TYR A 382 -6.24 -41.19 19.41
CA TYR A 382 -5.02 -42.00 19.26
C TYR A 382 -3.74 -41.19 19.57
N ARG A 383 -3.85 -40.09 20.33
CA ARG A 383 -2.73 -39.18 20.63
C ARG A 383 -1.52 -39.86 21.28
N GLU A 384 -1.73 -40.98 21.99
CA GLU A 384 -0.69 -41.78 22.63
C GLU A 384 0.17 -42.56 21.63
N ASN A 385 -0.26 -42.70 20.37
CA ASN A 385 0.45 -43.42 19.33
C ASN A 385 1.50 -42.56 18.60
N GLY A 386 1.48 -41.24 18.75
CA GLY A 386 2.52 -40.35 18.23
C GLY A 386 3.68 -40.19 19.22
N THR A 387 4.89 -39.92 18.72
CA THR A 387 6.10 -39.75 19.55
C THR A 387 5.96 -38.60 20.56
N ASP A 388 5.32 -37.50 20.17
CA ASP A 388 4.94 -36.34 21.00
C ASP A 388 3.45 -35.96 20.76
N GLY A 389 2.63 -36.94 20.43
CA GLY A 389 1.32 -36.72 19.78
C GLY A 389 0.35 -35.84 20.57
N GLU A 390 0.33 -35.93 21.91
CA GLU A 390 -0.49 -35.02 22.73
C GLU A 390 -0.01 -33.56 22.66
N ALA A 391 1.31 -33.34 22.70
CA ALA A 391 1.87 -32.00 22.66
C ALA A 391 1.68 -31.35 21.28
N GLU A 392 1.91 -32.13 20.22
CA GLU A 392 1.76 -31.67 18.84
C GLU A 392 0.29 -31.38 18.49
N LEU A 393 -0.68 -32.21 18.91
CA LEU A 393 -2.10 -31.92 18.67
C LEU A 393 -2.59 -30.68 19.44
N LYS A 394 -2.07 -30.41 20.64
CA LYS A 394 -2.36 -29.16 21.38
C LYS A 394 -1.87 -27.93 20.62
N ILE A 395 -0.64 -27.97 20.08
CA ILE A 395 -0.12 -26.90 19.23
C ILE A 395 -0.91 -26.78 17.93
N GLU A 396 -1.27 -27.89 17.30
CA GLU A 396 -2.06 -27.90 16.06
C GLU A 396 -3.43 -27.23 16.27
N ARG A 397 -4.07 -27.46 17.42
CA ARG A 397 -5.31 -26.77 17.82
C ARG A 397 -5.11 -25.26 18.02
N ALA A 398 -3.98 -24.84 18.60
CA ALA A 398 -3.62 -23.43 18.71
C ALA A 398 -3.34 -22.80 17.32
N LYS A 399 -2.59 -23.48 16.45
CA LYS A 399 -2.34 -23.04 15.07
C LYS A 399 -3.61 -22.94 14.24
N MET A 400 -4.61 -23.78 14.49
CA MET A 400 -5.92 -23.67 13.86
C MET A 400 -6.65 -22.38 14.32
N ALA A 401 -6.65 -22.07 15.61
CA ALA A 401 -7.19 -20.79 16.11
C ALA A 401 -6.42 -19.59 15.53
N TYR A 402 -5.10 -19.73 15.35
CA TYR A 402 -4.28 -18.73 14.66
C TYR A 402 -4.68 -18.59 13.20
N ALA A 403 -4.87 -19.68 12.44
CA ALA A 403 -5.32 -19.67 11.04
C ALA A 403 -6.70 -19.01 10.87
N GLU A 404 -7.63 -19.25 11.79
CA GLU A 404 -8.92 -18.55 11.87
C GLU A 404 -8.80 -17.08 12.29
N ARG A 405 -7.62 -16.64 12.73
CA ARG A 405 -7.31 -15.31 13.29
C ARG A 405 -8.15 -14.97 14.51
N ASN A 406 -8.51 -15.97 15.32
CA ASN A 406 -9.28 -15.75 16.55
C ASN A 406 -8.32 -15.61 17.74
N ILE A 407 -8.00 -14.36 18.11
CA ILE A 407 -6.98 -14.06 19.14
C ILE A 407 -7.40 -14.61 20.51
N SER A 408 -8.66 -14.38 20.92
CA SER A 408 -9.14 -14.82 22.23
C SER A 408 -9.22 -16.35 22.35
N ARG A 409 -9.56 -17.06 21.27
CA ARG A 409 -9.46 -18.53 21.22
C ARG A 409 -8.00 -18.98 21.27
N LEU A 410 -7.11 -18.34 20.50
CA LEU A 410 -5.69 -18.67 20.48
C LEU A 410 -5.07 -18.55 21.88
N ARG A 411 -5.26 -17.43 22.57
CA ARG A 411 -4.78 -17.23 23.96
C ARG A 411 -5.29 -18.32 24.90
N ARG A 412 -6.58 -18.69 24.80
CA ARG A 412 -7.16 -19.78 25.60
C ARG A 412 -6.56 -21.15 25.30
N GLU A 413 -6.26 -21.46 24.04
CA GLU A 413 -5.60 -22.72 23.68
C GLU A 413 -4.13 -22.71 24.13
N LEU A 414 -3.39 -21.61 23.99
CA LEU A 414 -2.02 -21.46 24.48
C LEU A 414 -1.92 -21.63 26.01
N ALA A 415 -2.89 -21.13 26.77
CA ALA A 415 -2.94 -21.32 28.22
C ALA A 415 -3.13 -22.80 28.63
N LYS A 416 -3.74 -23.62 27.77
CA LYS A 416 -3.91 -25.08 27.99
C LYS A 416 -2.66 -25.87 27.58
N CYS A 417 -1.75 -25.27 26.82
CA CYS A 417 -0.49 -25.88 26.39
C CYS A 417 0.52 -25.98 27.54
N ARG A 418 0.31 -26.99 28.39
CA ARG A 418 1.28 -27.45 29.40
C ARG A 418 1.98 -28.68 28.84
N PHE A 419 3.27 -28.54 28.56
CA PHE A 419 4.11 -29.59 28.00
C PHE A 419 5.03 -30.19 29.05
N THR A 420 5.52 -31.39 28.75
CA THR A 420 6.63 -31.97 29.53
C THR A 420 7.92 -31.20 29.22
N THR A 421 8.92 -31.32 30.10
CA THR A 421 10.22 -30.67 29.92
C THR A 421 10.94 -31.09 28.63
N MET A 422 10.60 -32.25 28.07
CA MET A 422 11.26 -32.84 26.89
C MET A 422 10.64 -32.45 25.54
N SER A 423 9.42 -31.89 25.50
CA SER A 423 8.72 -31.56 24.26
C SER A 423 9.17 -30.19 23.70
N PHE A 424 10.42 -30.08 23.27
CA PHE A 424 11.07 -28.81 22.92
C PHE A 424 10.49 -28.11 21.67
N ALA A 425 10.25 -28.83 20.58
CA ALA A 425 9.69 -28.22 19.36
C ALA A 425 8.27 -27.65 19.59
N PRO A 426 7.33 -28.35 20.26
CA PRO A 426 6.05 -27.75 20.67
C PRO A 426 6.19 -26.51 21.56
N ARG A 427 7.17 -26.46 22.46
CA ARG A 427 7.43 -25.28 23.31
C ARG A 427 7.93 -24.08 22.50
N LEU A 428 8.81 -24.31 21.52
CA LEU A 428 9.23 -23.25 20.59
C LEU A 428 8.03 -22.70 19.81
N GLN A 429 7.16 -23.57 19.31
CA GLN A 429 5.93 -23.19 18.60
C GLN A 429 4.98 -22.38 19.49
N LYS A 430 4.81 -22.77 20.74
CA LYS A 430 4.04 -22.00 21.73
C LYS A 430 4.62 -20.62 21.94
N ALA A 431 5.94 -20.50 22.11
CA ALA A 431 6.60 -19.21 22.30
C ALA A 431 6.40 -18.27 21.10
N GLY A 432 6.51 -18.78 19.87
CA GLY A 432 6.26 -17.99 18.67
C GLY A 432 4.82 -17.49 18.58
N LEU A 433 3.85 -18.36 18.88
CA LEU A 433 2.43 -17.98 18.92
C LEU A 433 2.09 -16.99 20.04
N LEU A 434 2.79 -17.06 21.19
CA LEU A 434 2.69 -16.05 22.25
C LEU A 434 3.20 -14.69 21.77
N SER A 435 4.35 -14.65 21.09
CA SER A 435 4.90 -13.43 20.49
C SER A 435 3.96 -12.82 19.44
N GLU A 436 3.32 -13.63 18.59
CA GLU A 436 2.29 -13.15 17.65
C GLU A 436 1.09 -12.49 18.37
N CYS A 437 0.77 -12.89 19.61
CA CYS A 437 -0.37 -12.37 20.38
C CYS A 437 -0.06 -11.11 21.22
N GLY A 438 1.14 -10.54 21.08
CA GLY A 438 1.62 -9.44 21.94
C GLY A 438 1.92 -9.89 23.38
N MET A 439 2.28 -11.16 23.58
CA MET A 439 2.64 -11.73 24.89
C MET A 439 4.14 -11.99 24.94
N GLU A 440 4.96 -11.02 24.53
CA GLU A 440 6.42 -11.17 24.38
C GLU A 440 7.11 -11.55 25.68
N ASN A 441 6.68 -11.01 26.83
CA ASN A 441 7.26 -11.37 28.13
C ASN A 441 7.04 -12.84 28.48
N GLU A 442 5.85 -13.38 28.19
CA GLU A 442 5.55 -14.80 28.38
C GLU A 442 6.31 -15.68 27.37
N ALA A 443 6.45 -15.20 26.13
CA ALA A 443 7.28 -15.86 25.12
C ALA A 443 8.75 -15.94 25.56
N LEU A 444 9.33 -14.84 26.04
CA LEU A 444 10.71 -14.78 26.53
C LEU A 444 10.94 -15.70 27.74
N HIS A 445 9.98 -15.77 28.66
CA HIS A 445 10.05 -16.70 29.79
C HIS A 445 10.04 -18.17 29.32
N GLU A 446 9.12 -18.54 28.43
CA GLU A 446 9.05 -19.89 27.87
C GLU A 446 10.33 -20.25 27.10
N ILE A 447 10.89 -19.31 26.33
CA ILE A 447 12.15 -19.50 25.59
C ILE A 447 13.32 -19.71 26.57
N ALA A 448 13.43 -18.87 27.61
CA ALA A 448 14.52 -18.95 28.57
C ALA A 448 14.53 -20.29 29.32
N ASP A 449 13.35 -20.73 29.79
CA ASP A 449 13.19 -22.02 30.46
C ASP A 449 13.52 -23.19 29.52
N MET A 450 12.98 -23.15 28.29
CA MET A 450 13.22 -24.18 27.28
C MET A 450 14.70 -24.26 26.92
N GLN A 451 15.37 -23.14 26.69
CA GLN A 451 16.80 -23.09 26.36
C GLN A 451 17.67 -23.64 27.49
N LYS A 452 17.33 -23.34 28.75
CA LYS A 452 18.05 -23.85 29.92
C LYS A 452 17.97 -25.39 29.98
N GLU A 453 16.79 -25.96 29.77
CA GLU A 453 16.58 -27.41 29.76
C GLU A 453 17.22 -28.06 28.53
N LEU A 454 17.12 -27.45 27.35
CA LEU A 454 17.82 -27.88 26.13
C LEU A 454 19.32 -28.01 26.37
N LEU A 455 19.95 -26.99 26.96
CA LEU A 455 21.39 -27.00 27.24
C LEU A 455 21.79 -28.04 28.29
N GLN A 456 20.89 -28.40 29.22
CA GLN A 456 21.13 -29.49 30.17
C GLN A 456 21.10 -30.86 29.46
N GLU A 457 20.09 -31.11 28.64
CA GLU A 457 19.98 -32.35 27.85
C GLU A 457 21.13 -32.51 26.85
N ILE A 458 21.53 -31.43 26.17
CA ILE A 458 22.68 -31.43 25.26
C ILE A 458 23.96 -31.84 26.00
N ARG A 459 24.13 -31.49 27.28
CA ARG A 459 25.31 -31.88 28.07
C ARG A 459 25.25 -33.32 28.56
N GLY A 460 24.09 -33.97 28.50
CA GLY A 460 23.89 -35.37 28.86
C GLY A 460 24.55 -36.35 27.88
N ASP A 461 24.45 -37.63 28.20
CA ASP A 461 24.87 -38.72 27.31
C ASP A 461 23.67 -39.13 26.43
N ILE A 462 23.67 -38.62 25.20
CA ILE A 462 22.59 -38.77 24.22
C ILE A 462 23.16 -39.09 22.84
N GLU A 463 22.36 -39.76 22.01
CA GLU A 463 22.73 -40.11 20.64
C GLU A 463 23.07 -38.85 19.81
N MET A 464 24.10 -38.95 18.96
CA MET A 464 24.61 -37.79 18.21
C MET A 464 23.54 -37.14 17.33
N ALA A 465 22.68 -37.92 16.68
CA ALA A 465 21.61 -37.38 15.84
C ALA A 465 20.60 -36.57 16.67
N TYR A 466 20.24 -37.07 17.85
CA TYR A 466 19.36 -36.35 18.77
C TYR A 466 20.03 -35.09 19.36
N ARG A 467 21.34 -35.15 19.64
CA ARG A 467 22.13 -33.99 20.05
C ARG A 467 22.11 -32.88 19.00
N ILE A 468 22.29 -33.23 17.72
CA ILE A 468 22.23 -32.27 16.60
C ILE A 468 20.83 -31.65 16.51
N TYR A 469 19.78 -32.44 16.65
CA TYR A 469 18.40 -31.95 16.69
C TYR A 469 18.18 -30.89 17.77
N LEU A 470 18.57 -31.18 19.01
CA LEU A 470 18.44 -30.25 20.13
C LEU A 470 19.26 -28.97 19.92
N MET A 471 20.47 -29.08 19.37
CA MET A 471 21.32 -27.93 19.06
C MET A 471 20.75 -27.07 17.92
N SER A 472 20.20 -27.68 16.86
CA SER A 472 19.50 -26.96 15.80
C SER A 472 18.25 -26.24 16.33
N LEU A 473 17.50 -26.87 17.26
CA LEU A 473 16.38 -26.21 17.95
C LEU A 473 16.84 -25.04 18.83
N TYR A 474 17.95 -25.18 19.54
CA TYR A 474 18.55 -24.09 20.31
C TYR A 474 18.90 -22.91 19.39
N ALA A 475 19.55 -23.17 18.26
CA ALA A 475 19.87 -22.14 17.26
C ALA A 475 18.62 -21.42 16.74
N ALA A 476 17.54 -22.16 16.46
CA ALA A 476 16.25 -21.60 16.07
C ALA A 476 15.64 -20.71 17.18
N SER A 477 15.68 -21.18 18.43
CA SER A 477 15.11 -20.43 19.56
C SER A 477 15.80 -19.09 19.82
N LEU A 478 17.10 -18.96 19.49
CA LEU A 478 17.83 -17.70 19.63
C LEU A 478 17.32 -16.62 18.68
N GLN A 479 16.84 -17.00 17.48
CA GLN A 479 16.26 -16.05 16.52
C GLN A 479 14.96 -15.45 17.06
N LEU A 480 14.08 -16.31 17.59
CA LEU A 480 12.83 -15.87 18.21
C LEU A 480 13.09 -15.04 19.48
N GLN A 481 14.10 -15.43 20.27
CA GLN A 481 14.54 -14.67 21.44
C GLN A 481 14.97 -13.26 21.04
N LEU A 482 15.85 -13.13 20.04
CA LEU A 482 16.35 -11.85 19.57
C LEU A 482 15.18 -10.93 19.18
N LEU A 483 14.27 -11.42 18.33
CA LEU A 483 13.12 -10.67 17.87
C LEU A 483 12.21 -10.21 19.03
N SER A 484 11.90 -11.12 19.96
CA SER A 484 11.01 -10.80 21.10
C SER A 484 11.68 -9.83 22.07
N MET A 485 13.00 -9.94 22.29
CA MET A 485 13.76 -9.02 23.14
C MET A 485 13.81 -7.62 22.54
N GLU A 486 14.09 -7.50 21.24
CA GLU A 486 14.09 -6.20 20.57
C GLU A 486 12.71 -5.54 20.60
N ALA A 487 11.64 -6.33 20.45
CA ALA A 487 10.26 -5.85 20.53
C ALA A 487 9.96 -5.23 21.92
N VAL A 488 10.22 -5.98 23.00
CA VAL A 488 10.03 -5.50 24.38
C VAL A 488 10.88 -4.26 24.65
N ALA A 489 12.16 -4.29 24.27
CA ALA A 489 13.07 -3.18 24.53
C ALA A 489 12.64 -1.88 23.81
N ARG A 490 12.09 -1.98 22.60
CA ARG A 490 11.54 -0.81 21.87
C ARG A 490 10.23 -0.32 22.49
N LEU A 491 9.34 -1.22 22.89
CA LEU A 491 8.07 -0.88 23.54
C LEU A 491 8.30 -0.18 24.89
N GLU A 492 9.29 -0.64 25.67
CA GLU A 492 9.63 -0.06 26.97
C GLU A 492 10.55 1.17 26.89
N HIS A 493 10.98 1.58 25.68
CA HIS A 493 12.00 2.63 25.47
C HIS A 493 13.33 2.37 26.19
N THR A 494 13.73 1.10 26.28
CA THR A 494 14.96 0.64 26.95
C THR A 494 15.99 0.04 25.99
N TYR A 495 15.75 0.10 24.69
CA TYR A 495 16.60 -0.49 23.65
C TYR A 495 18.10 -0.16 23.81
N GLU A 496 18.46 1.11 23.98
CA GLU A 496 19.86 1.51 24.13
C GLU A 496 20.52 0.92 25.39
N THR A 497 19.74 0.73 26.47
CA THR A 497 20.24 0.16 27.72
C THR A 497 20.41 -1.35 27.67
N GLN A 498 19.65 -2.04 26.81
CA GLN A 498 19.69 -3.50 26.67
C GLN A 498 20.66 -3.99 25.57
N GLN A 499 21.34 -3.08 24.86
CA GLN A 499 22.20 -3.38 23.72
C GLN A 499 23.25 -4.48 24.00
N GLU A 500 23.93 -4.46 25.16
CA GLU A 500 24.92 -5.50 25.50
C GLU A 500 24.31 -6.90 25.62
N THR A 501 23.06 -6.97 26.10
CA THR A 501 22.32 -8.24 26.21
C THR A 501 21.91 -8.74 24.84
N ILE A 502 21.44 -7.83 23.97
CA ILE A 502 21.10 -8.11 22.56
C ILE A 502 22.34 -8.60 21.81
N ASP A 503 23.47 -7.90 21.91
CA ASP A 503 24.75 -8.28 21.29
C ASP A 503 25.25 -9.65 21.77
N THR A 504 24.90 -10.04 23.00
CA THR A 504 25.24 -11.37 23.53
C THR A 504 24.41 -12.47 22.87
N VAL A 505 23.13 -12.22 22.57
CA VAL A 505 22.28 -13.15 21.81
C VAL A 505 22.77 -13.25 20.37
N ILE A 506 23.11 -12.12 19.73
CA ILE A 506 23.67 -12.10 18.36
C ILE A 506 24.96 -12.93 18.29
N ARG A 507 25.90 -12.76 19.23
CA ARG A 507 27.12 -13.59 19.28
C ARG A 507 26.84 -15.08 19.44
N ARG A 508 25.76 -15.47 20.13
CA ARG A 508 25.34 -16.88 20.24
C ARG A 508 24.73 -17.41 18.95
N ILE A 509 24.01 -16.57 18.21
CA ILE A 509 23.51 -16.88 16.87
C ILE A 509 24.68 -17.14 15.92
N GLU A 510 25.65 -16.23 15.89
CA GLU A 510 26.91 -16.36 15.11
C GLU A 510 27.69 -17.63 15.52
N ALA A 511 27.62 -18.04 16.79
CA ALA A 511 28.22 -19.29 17.24
C ALA A 511 27.48 -20.55 16.72
N CYS A 512 26.24 -20.44 16.25
CA CYS A 512 25.41 -21.58 15.82
C CYS A 512 25.18 -21.65 14.29
N GLU A 513 25.84 -20.81 13.48
CA GLU A 513 25.58 -20.68 12.04
C GLU A 513 25.70 -22.01 11.25
N ASN A 514 26.60 -22.90 11.67
CA ASN A 514 26.78 -24.21 11.04
C ASN A 514 25.57 -25.14 11.18
N LEU A 515 24.67 -24.85 12.13
CA LEU A 515 23.44 -25.61 12.38
C LEU A 515 22.23 -25.01 11.66
N PHE A 516 22.15 -23.67 11.64
CA PHE A 516 21.11 -22.92 10.95
C PHE A 516 21.58 -21.47 10.74
N HIS A 517 21.45 -20.96 9.51
CA HIS A 517 21.85 -19.59 9.16
C HIS A 517 20.71 -18.82 8.50
N TRP A 518 20.07 -17.94 9.28
CA TRP A 518 18.89 -17.16 8.86
C TRP A 518 19.16 -16.29 7.63
N GLU A 519 20.26 -15.54 7.61
CA GLU A 519 20.55 -14.62 6.50
C GLU A 519 20.79 -15.37 5.18
N THR A 520 21.32 -16.60 5.22
CA THR A 520 21.49 -17.40 3.99
C THR A 520 20.14 -17.80 3.41
N GLU A 521 19.20 -18.24 4.24
CA GLU A 521 17.84 -18.59 3.78
C GLU A 521 17.13 -17.37 3.17
N VAL A 522 17.21 -16.21 3.83
CA VAL A 522 16.65 -14.93 3.34
C VAL A 522 17.26 -14.55 1.98
N ASN A 523 18.58 -14.59 1.85
CA ASN A 523 19.27 -14.21 0.62
C ASN A 523 18.92 -15.13 -0.56
N ILE A 524 18.82 -16.44 -0.32
CA ILE A 524 18.44 -17.42 -1.34
C ILE A 524 17.05 -17.14 -1.88
N VAL A 525 16.08 -16.94 -0.98
CA VAL A 525 14.68 -16.69 -1.34
C VAL A 525 14.55 -15.35 -2.04
N GLN A 526 15.24 -14.31 -1.57
CA GLN A 526 15.24 -13.00 -2.21
C GLN A 526 15.77 -13.08 -3.66
N GLN A 527 16.85 -13.82 -3.90
CA GLN A 527 17.36 -14.05 -5.26
C GLN A 527 16.36 -14.83 -6.13
N ALA A 528 15.76 -15.90 -5.61
CA ALA A 528 14.77 -16.68 -6.33
C ALA A 528 13.54 -15.84 -6.73
N LEU A 529 13.02 -15.04 -5.79
CA LEU A 529 11.90 -14.12 -6.00
C LEU A 529 12.23 -13.04 -7.05
N MET A 530 13.44 -12.45 -7.01
CA MET A 530 13.86 -11.47 -8.01
C MET A 530 13.95 -12.09 -9.41
N CYS A 531 14.61 -13.24 -9.55
CA CYS A 531 14.69 -13.94 -10.83
C CYS A 531 13.32 -14.33 -11.37
N TRP A 532 12.42 -14.77 -10.50
CA TRP A 532 11.04 -15.08 -10.87
C TRP A 532 10.26 -13.83 -11.31
N GLN A 533 10.37 -12.74 -10.57
CA GLN A 533 9.70 -11.48 -10.88
C GLN A 533 10.16 -10.91 -12.23
N ASP A 534 11.47 -10.93 -12.49
CA ASP A 534 12.02 -10.49 -13.76
C ASP A 534 11.51 -11.37 -14.91
N LYS A 535 11.50 -12.69 -14.76
CA LYS A 535 10.94 -13.59 -15.80
C LYS A 535 9.46 -13.32 -16.08
N LYS A 536 8.66 -13.05 -15.04
CA LYS A 536 7.21 -12.87 -15.15
C LYS A 536 6.81 -11.51 -15.70
N PHE A 537 7.55 -10.44 -15.38
CA PHE A 537 7.16 -9.06 -15.69
C PHE A 537 8.09 -8.30 -16.63
N SER A 538 9.34 -8.73 -16.82
CA SER A 538 10.26 -8.12 -17.79
C SER A 538 9.92 -8.61 -19.20
N LYS A 539 8.83 -8.07 -19.75
CA LYS A 539 8.53 -8.15 -21.19
C LYS A 539 9.42 -7.15 -21.93
N SER A 540 10.68 -7.52 -22.12
CA SER A 540 11.47 -6.99 -23.22
C SER A 540 12.20 -8.15 -23.88
N GLU A 541 11.45 -9.07 -24.49
CA GLU A 541 12.03 -9.76 -25.63
C GLU A 541 12.19 -8.69 -26.73
N PRO A 542 13.41 -8.36 -27.17
CA PRO A 542 13.56 -7.56 -28.37
C PRO A 542 12.87 -8.32 -29.51
N PHE A 543 11.91 -7.68 -30.19
CA PHE A 543 11.30 -8.30 -31.37
C PHE A 543 12.39 -8.38 -32.46
N GLU A 544 12.94 -9.56 -32.69
CA GLU A 544 13.83 -9.77 -33.83
C GLU A 544 12.95 -9.84 -35.10
N LEU A 545 12.96 -8.78 -35.91
CA LEU A 545 12.37 -8.80 -37.25
C LEU A 545 12.99 -9.94 -38.07
N ASN A 546 12.15 -10.80 -38.65
CA ASN A 546 12.52 -11.93 -39.53
C ASN A 546 13.20 -13.13 -38.84
N ARG A 547 13.04 -13.33 -37.53
CA ARG A 547 13.47 -14.56 -36.86
C ARG A 547 12.36 -15.12 -35.99
N VAL A 548 12.22 -16.45 -36.00
CA VAL A 548 11.33 -17.17 -35.09
C VAL A 548 12.21 -17.90 -34.08
N SER A 549 12.17 -17.46 -32.84
CA SER A 549 12.83 -18.13 -31.71
C SER A 549 11.89 -19.21 -31.18
N TYR A 550 12.36 -20.46 -31.10
CA TYR A 550 11.64 -21.55 -30.46
C TYR A 550 12.31 -21.86 -29.11
N THR A 551 11.59 -21.61 -28.01
CA THR A 551 12.03 -22.02 -26.68
C THR A 551 11.50 -23.43 -26.40
N PHE A 552 12.40 -24.42 -26.36
CA PHE A 552 12.05 -25.84 -26.23
C PHE A 552 11.88 -26.33 -24.77
N MET A 553 12.21 -25.50 -23.78
CA MET A 553 12.03 -25.84 -22.36
C MET A 553 11.46 -24.64 -21.60
N CYS A 554 10.27 -24.82 -21.03
CA CYS A 554 9.69 -23.91 -20.04
C CYS A 554 9.99 -24.47 -18.66
N GLY A 555 10.69 -23.72 -17.80
CA GLY A 555 10.57 -23.94 -16.36
C GLY A 555 9.15 -23.57 -15.91
N SER A 556 8.74 -24.00 -14.72
CA SER A 556 7.48 -23.52 -14.14
C SER A 556 7.54 -22.00 -13.92
N ASP A 557 6.45 -21.29 -14.23
CA ASP A 557 6.31 -19.84 -13.95
C ASP A 557 6.04 -19.55 -12.46
N VAL A 558 6.35 -20.51 -11.58
CA VAL A 558 6.03 -20.52 -10.16
C VAL A 558 7.34 -20.57 -9.36
N CYS A 559 7.43 -19.76 -8.31
CA CYS A 559 8.59 -19.73 -7.41
C CYS A 559 8.32 -20.60 -6.17
N GLU A 560 8.64 -21.89 -6.25
CA GLU A 560 8.45 -22.86 -5.15
C GLU A 560 9.16 -22.42 -3.85
N GLU A 561 10.28 -21.69 -3.96
CA GLU A 561 11.03 -21.14 -2.84
C GLU A 561 10.18 -20.21 -1.95
N ALA A 562 9.16 -19.54 -2.51
CA ALA A 562 8.24 -18.70 -1.75
C ALA A 562 7.46 -19.50 -0.70
N TYR A 563 6.97 -20.68 -1.06
CA TYR A 563 6.25 -21.56 -0.15
C TYR A 563 7.19 -22.23 0.85
N VAL A 564 8.36 -22.68 0.38
CA VAL A 564 9.40 -23.25 1.24
C VAL A 564 9.80 -22.27 2.35
N PHE A 565 9.95 -20.98 2.03
CA PHE A 565 10.27 -19.95 3.01
C PHE A 565 9.16 -19.76 4.05
N TYR A 566 7.89 -19.78 3.62
CA TYR A 566 6.73 -19.77 4.53
C TYR A 566 6.78 -20.93 5.53
N ARG A 567 7.09 -22.14 5.05
CA ARG A 567 7.21 -23.34 5.89
C ARG A 567 8.38 -23.27 6.86
N ILE A 568 9.52 -22.73 6.44
CA ILE A 568 10.67 -22.48 7.34
C ILE A 568 10.25 -21.53 8.47
N MET A 569 9.59 -20.43 8.14
CA MET A 569 9.08 -19.47 9.13
C MET A 569 8.11 -20.13 10.13
N ASP A 570 7.14 -20.91 9.64
CA ASP A 570 6.20 -21.66 10.49
C ASP A 570 6.94 -22.65 11.41
N ARG A 571 7.95 -23.37 10.90
CA ARG A 571 8.70 -24.38 11.66
C ARG A 571 9.65 -23.76 12.69
N LEU A 572 10.18 -22.57 12.42
CA LEU A 572 10.97 -21.78 13.38
C LEU A 572 10.11 -20.99 14.37
N ALA A 573 8.79 -20.97 14.17
CA ALA A 573 7.85 -20.17 14.96
C ALA A 573 8.18 -18.67 14.94
N LEU A 574 8.70 -18.18 13.80
CA LEU A 574 9.08 -16.78 13.65
C LEU A 574 7.89 -15.94 13.17
N PRO A 575 7.50 -14.89 13.90
CA PRO A 575 6.51 -13.95 13.41
C PRO A 575 7.07 -13.05 12.31
N LEU A 576 6.18 -12.48 11.48
CA LEU A 576 6.56 -11.44 10.52
C LEU A 576 7.00 -10.15 11.23
N SER A 577 6.34 -9.87 12.35
CA SER A 577 6.65 -8.77 13.25
C SER A 577 6.29 -9.12 14.68
N SER A 578 7.08 -8.63 15.63
CA SER A 578 6.75 -8.63 17.06
C SER A 578 6.85 -7.19 17.56
N GLY A 579 5.80 -6.68 18.19
CA GLY A 579 5.63 -5.26 18.44
C GLY A 579 5.96 -4.39 17.20
N LEU A 580 6.94 -3.50 17.36
CA LEU A 580 7.42 -2.57 16.33
C LEU A 580 8.62 -3.09 15.49
N VAL A 581 9.00 -4.36 15.65
CA VAL A 581 10.14 -4.96 14.95
C VAL A 581 9.63 -5.86 13.83
N THR A 582 10.13 -5.66 12.60
CA THR A 582 9.76 -6.47 11.43
C THR A 582 10.91 -7.35 10.96
N MET A 583 10.66 -8.61 10.62
CA MET A 583 11.68 -9.56 10.17
C MET A 583 12.02 -9.43 8.68
N VAL A 584 11.03 -9.24 7.80
CA VAL A 584 11.20 -9.46 6.34
C VAL A 584 10.50 -8.40 5.46
N SER A 585 10.39 -7.15 5.93
CA SER A 585 9.51 -6.15 5.31
C SER A 585 9.89 -5.69 3.89
N SER A 586 11.12 -5.92 3.44
CA SER A 586 11.60 -5.49 2.11
C SER A 586 11.10 -6.36 0.95
N MET A 587 10.88 -7.66 1.18
CA MET A 587 10.46 -8.62 0.13
C MET A 587 9.01 -9.08 0.21
N GLU A 588 8.24 -8.66 1.22
CA GLU A 588 6.82 -9.07 1.41
C GLU A 588 5.99 -8.95 0.13
N ARG A 589 6.11 -7.83 -0.59
CA ARG A 589 5.33 -7.60 -1.81
C ARG A 589 5.57 -8.66 -2.88
N VAL A 590 6.83 -8.99 -3.14
CA VAL A 590 7.19 -9.97 -4.18
C VAL A 590 6.89 -11.38 -3.69
N TRP A 591 7.18 -11.64 -2.41
CA TRP A 591 6.94 -12.93 -1.78
C TRP A 591 5.46 -13.30 -1.73
N PHE A 592 4.59 -12.41 -1.25
CA PHE A 592 3.15 -12.67 -1.19
C PHE A 592 2.55 -12.79 -2.58
N ARG A 593 3.09 -12.08 -3.57
CA ARG A 593 2.68 -12.26 -4.97
C ARG A 593 2.99 -13.66 -5.49
N ALA A 594 4.19 -14.17 -5.22
CA ALA A 594 4.55 -15.53 -5.58
C ALA A 594 3.67 -16.57 -4.87
N LEU A 595 3.32 -16.33 -3.59
CA LEU A 595 2.39 -17.20 -2.86
C LEU A 595 0.99 -17.22 -3.46
N LEU A 596 0.48 -16.10 -3.99
CA LEU A 596 -0.83 -16.05 -4.66
C LEU A 596 -0.92 -17.01 -5.86
N ASP A 597 0.20 -17.29 -6.53
CA ASP A 597 0.27 -18.24 -7.64
C ASP A 597 0.39 -19.72 -7.17
N ILE A 598 0.72 -19.95 -5.90
CA ILE A 598 0.95 -21.30 -5.32
C ILE A 598 -0.23 -21.74 -4.48
N SER A 599 -0.55 -20.97 -3.43
CA SER A 599 -1.63 -21.25 -2.49
C SER A 599 -2.31 -19.96 -2.08
N TYR A 600 -3.53 -19.79 -2.59
CA TYR A 600 -4.32 -18.59 -2.37
C TYR A 600 -4.66 -18.37 -0.89
N HIS A 601 -5.02 -19.45 -0.16
CA HIS A 601 -5.37 -19.34 1.25
C HIS A 601 -4.17 -18.95 2.11
N VAL A 602 -3.00 -19.58 1.89
CA VAL A 602 -1.75 -19.17 2.57
C VAL A 602 -1.45 -17.72 2.26
N ALA A 603 -1.49 -17.29 0.99
CA ALA A 603 -1.25 -15.91 0.62
C ALA A 603 -2.23 -14.92 1.29
N LEU A 604 -3.52 -15.25 1.35
CA LEU A 604 -4.54 -14.44 2.03
C LEU A 604 -4.23 -14.31 3.53
N THR A 605 -3.90 -15.42 4.19
CA THR A 605 -3.54 -15.40 5.62
C THR A 605 -2.27 -14.57 5.88
N MET A 606 -1.30 -14.61 4.96
CA MET A 606 -0.09 -13.77 4.99
C MET A 606 -0.41 -12.27 4.78
N LEU A 607 -1.29 -11.95 3.84
CA LEU A 607 -1.75 -10.58 3.58
C LEU A 607 -2.47 -9.97 4.79
N VAL A 608 -3.25 -10.76 5.53
CA VAL A 608 -3.92 -10.31 6.76
C VAL A 608 -2.89 -9.89 7.82
N ARG A 609 -1.79 -10.64 7.97
CA ARG A 609 -0.74 -10.36 8.98
C ARG A 609 0.47 -9.59 8.44
N GLY A 610 0.40 -9.07 7.20
CA GLY A 610 1.53 -8.39 6.56
C GLY A 610 1.91 -7.10 7.28
N THR A 611 3.19 -6.72 7.24
CA THR A 611 3.67 -5.54 8.00
C THR A 611 3.30 -4.21 7.33
N ARG A 612 2.86 -4.23 6.06
CA ARG A 612 2.52 -3.02 5.29
C ARG A 612 1.19 -3.15 4.54
N SER A 613 0.24 -2.27 4.85
CA SER A 613 -1.05 -2.18 4.15
C SER A 613 -0.90 -1.79 2.66
N GLU A 614 0.19 -1.13 2.28
CA GLU A 614 0.47 -0.80 0.86
C GLU A 614 0.72 -2.06 0.01
N THR A 615 1.24 -3.13 0.62
CA THR A 615 1.38 -4.44 -0.04
C THR A 615 0.02 -4.97 -0.49
N VAL A 616 -1.00 -4.86 0.36
CA VAL A 616 -2.38 -5.25 0.02
C VAL A 616 -2.89 -4.46 -1.19
N LYS A 617 -2.74 -3.13 -1.18
CA LYS A 617 -3.23 -2.27 -2.26
C LYS A 617 -2.57 -2.58 -3.61
N SER A 618 -1.28 -2.91 -3.58
CA SER A 618 -0.56 -3.25 -4.80
C SER A 618 -0.93 -4.62 -5.35
N LEU A 619 -1.20 -5.62 -4.50
CA LEU A 619 -1.37 -7.00 -4.94
C LEU A 619 -2.83 -7.32 -5.26
N ILE A 620 -3.76 -6.82 -4.46
CA ILE A 620 -5.20 -7.04 -4.63
C ILE A 620 -5.80 -5.86 -5.40
N SER A 621 -5.41 -5.76 -6.67
CA SER A 621 -5.94 -4.75 -7.61
C SER A 621 -7.25 -5.21 -8.26
N HIS A 622 -7.92 -4.30 -8.99
CA HIS A 622 -9.08 -4.66 -9.81
C HIS A 622 -8.72 -5.72 -10.86
N GLU A 623 -7.52 -5.66 -11.42
CA GLU A 623 -7.03 -6.66 -12.37
C GLU A 623 -6.93 -8.04 -11.71
N HIS A 624 -6.36 -8.13 -10.51
CA HIS A 624 -6.28 -9.39 -9.77
C HIS A 624 -7.67 -9.94 -9.46
N ILE A 625 -8.57 -9.15 -8.85
CA ILE A 625 -9.94 -9.60 -8.54
C ILE A 625 -10.72 -9.98 -9.81
N GLY A 626 -10.44 -9.33 -10.95
CA GLY A 626 -11.02 -9.70 -12.24
C GLY A 626 -10.66 -11.12 -12.68
N THR A 627 -9.48 -11.62 -12.31
CA THR A 627 -9.03 -13.00 -12.63
C THR A 627 -9.65 -14.08 -11.75
N LEU A 628 -10.24 -13.72 -10.61
CA LEU A 628 -10.83 -14.66 -9.67
C LEU A 628 -12.26 -15.03 -10.07
N ASP A 629 -12.70 -16.23 -9.69
CA ASP A 629 -14.10 -16.62 -9.76
C ASP A 629 -14.90 -16.00 -8.59
N TYR A 630 -16.23 -15.99 -8.74
CA TYR A 630 -17.13 -15.37 -7.79
C TYR A 630 -17.22 -16.11 -6.44
N GLU A 631 -17.05 -17.44 -6.44
CA GLU A 631 -17.07 -18.25 -5.21
C GLU A 631 -15.85 -17.96 -4.35
N THR A 632 -14.67 -17.87 -4.95
CA THR A 632 -13.42 -17.46 -4.29
C THR A 632 -13.56 -16.07 -3.68
N CYS A 633 -14.12 -15.10 -4.39
CA CYS A 633 -14.33 -13.75 -3.87
C CYS A 633 -15.28 -13.75 -2.65
N ASN A 634 -16.39 -14.49 -2.73
CA ASN A 634 -17.35 -14.64 -1.63
C ASN A 634 -16.69 -15.31 -0.41
N ALA A 635 -15.93 -16.39 -0.61
CA ALA A 635 -15.23 -17.10 0.46
C ALA A 635 -14.22 -16.19 1.17
N CYS A 636 -13.44 -15.41 0.42
CA CYS A 636 -12.47 -14.46 0.97
C CYS A 636 -13.15 -13.35 1.78
N ALA A 637 -14.20 -12.73 1.24
CA ALA A 637 -14.96 -11.70 1.95
C ALA A 637 -15.60 -12.25 3.24
N MET A 638 -16.19 -13.44 3.20
CA MET A 638 -16.77 -14.09 4.38
C MET A 638 -15.73 -14.43 5.43
N TYR A 639 -14.55 -14.91 5.03
CA TYR A 639 -13.43 -15.12 5.94
C TYR A 639 -13.04 -13.81 6.63
N LEU A 640 -12.83 -12.74 5.88
CA LEU A 640 -12.44 -11.43 6.42
C LEU A 640 -13.50 -10.81 7.34
N ILE A 641 -14.79 -10.97 7.01
CA ILE A 641 -15.90 -10.59 7.89
C ILE A 641 -15.81 -11.35 9.23
N ARG A 642 -15.61 -12.67 9.19
CA ARG A 642 -15.46 -13.49 10.41
C ARG A 642 -14.23 -13.08 11.23
N VAL A 643 -13.12 -12.74 10.58
CA VAL A 643 -11.92 -12.25 11.27
C VAL A 643 -12.23 -10.98 12.07
N LEU A 644 -12.93 -10.00 11.50
CA LEU A 644 -13.34 -8.82 12.26
C LEU A 644 -14.34 -9.15 13.37
N GLU A 645 -15.38 -9.94 13.07
CA GLU A 645 -16.43 -10.28 14.03
C GLU A 645 -15.91 -11.06 15.25
N THR A 646 -14.93 -11.93 15.06
CA THR A 646 -14.37 -12.75 16.15
C THR A 646 -13.42 -11.98 17.07
N ASN A 647 -12.91 -10.81 16.64
CA ASN A 647 -11.98 -9.99 17.42
C ASN A 647 -12.59 -8.65 17.86
N LEU A 648 -13.92 -8.50 17.83
CA LEU A 648 -14.59 -7.26 18.25
C LEU A 648 -14.29 -6.87 19.70
N GLU A 649 -14.21 -7.84 20.62
CA GLU A 649 -13.86 -7.58 22.03
C GLU A 649 -12.42 -7.09 22.15
N GLU A 650 -11.48 -7.73 21.45
CA GLU A 650 -10.05 -7.34 21.44
C GLU A 650 -9.85 -5.93 20.88
N LEU A 651 -10.62 -5.54 19.86
CA LEU A 651 -10.61 -4.18 19.32
C LEU A 651 -11.12 -3.15 20.35
N GLY A 652 -12.06 -3.53 21.21
CA GLY A 652 -12.61 -2.64 22.23
C GLY A 652 -11.67 -2.40 23.41
N ASP A 653 -10.75 -3.34 23.67
CA ASP A 653 -9.79 -3.30 24.77
C ASP A 653 -8.39 -2.79 24.35
N ASP A 654 -8.17 -2.57 23.05
CA ASP A 654 -6.87 -2.11 22.51
C ASP A 654 -6.59 -0.65 22.87
N ASP A 655 -5.37 -0.38 23.33
CA ASP A 655 -4.90 0.93 23.76
C ASP A 655 -3.98 1.60 22.73
N ASP A 656 -3.92 1.07 21.50
CA ASP A 656 -3.05 1.51 20.39
C ASP A 656 -1.55 1.49 20.77
N THR A 657 -1.13 0.73 21.79
CA THR A 657 0.28 0.67 22.23
C THR A 657 1.22 -0.01 21.23
N GLY A 658 0.68 -0.68 20.21
CA GLY A 658 1.49 -1.42 19.26
C GLY A 658 1.96 -2.78 19.77
N GLN A 659 1.55 -3.21 20.98
CA GLN A 659 2.00 -4.45 21.62
C GLN A 659 1.53 -5.70 20.86
N ASN A 660 0.25 -5.75 20.46
CA ASN A 660 -0.31 -6.90 19.76
C ASN A 660 -0.13 -6.77 18.24
N ALA A 661 1.00 -7.26 17.72
CA ALA A 661 1.33 -7.21 16.30
C ALA A 661 0.23 -7.81 15.40
N LEU A 662 -0.37 -8.94 15.81
CA LEU A 662 -1.45 -9.57 15.04
C LEU A 662 -2.72 -8.72 15.01
N LEU A 663 -3.14 -8.14 16.14
CA LEU A 663 -4.30 -7.26 16.19
C LEU A 663 -4.07 -5.99 15.35
N ASN A 664 -2.89 -5.39 15.45
CA ASN A 664 -2.51 -4.23 14.64
C ASN A 664 -2.57 -4.54 13.14
N ALA A 665 -2.08 -5.72 12.73
CA ALA A 665 -2.17 -6.14 11.33
C ALA A 665 -3.63 -6.37 10.90
N ILE A 666 -4.49 -6.91 11.76
CA ILE A 666 -5.94 -7.04 11.50
C ILE A 666 -6.57 -5.66 11.31
N VAL A 667 -6.32 -4.71 12.23
CA VAL A 667 -6.84 -3.33 12.19
C VAL A 667 -6.46 -2.64 10.88
N GLN A 668 -5.23 -2.82 10.40
CA GLN A 668 -4.73 -2.13 9.21
C GLN A 668 -5.09 -2.83 7.89
N ASN A 669 -4.97 -4.16 7.81
CA ASN A 669 -5.03 -4.89 6.55
C ASN A 669 -6.42 -5.45 6.24
N VAL A 670 -7.18 -5.91 7.25
CA VAL A 670 -8.46 -6.58 7.02
C VAL A 670 -9.52 -5.62 6.45
N PRO A 671 -9.67 -4.37 6.92
CA PRO A 671 -10.57 -3.41 6.27
C PRO A 671 -10.23 -3.19 4.79
N GLU A 672 -8.95 -3.08 4.45
CA GLU A 672 -8.52 -2.85 3.07
C GLU A 672 -8.76 -4.06 2.17
N LEU A 673 -8.46 -5.27 2.64
CA LEU A 673 -8.77 -6.52 1.95
C LEU A 673 -10.29 -6.67 1.75
N LEU A 674 -11.08 -6.37 2.79
CA LEU A 674 -12.52 -6.54 2.74
C LEU A 674 -13.18 -5.62 1.71
N LEU A 675 -12.80 -4.34 1.69
CA LEU A 675 -13.30 -3.37 0.69
C LEU A 675 -13.04 -3.84 -0.75
N ARG A 676 -11.91 -4.52 -0.95
CA ARG A 676 -11.49 -5.05 -2.24
C ARG A 676 -12.32 -6.26 -2.65
N PHE A 677 -12.43 -7.29 -1.81
CA PHE A 677 -13.22 -8.48 -2.17
C PHE A 677 -14.72 -8.19 -2.27
N ILE A 678 -15.26 -7.32 -1.41
CA ILE A 678 -16.69 -6.95 -1.47
C ILE A 678 -17.07 -6.24 -2.78
N SER A 679 -16.13 -5.66 -3.51
CA SER A 679 -16.40 -5.07 -4.83
C SER A 679 -16.94 -6.09 -5.86
N ARG A 680 -16.74 -7.40 -5.62
CA ARG A 680 -17.25 -8.49 -6.47
C ARG A 680 -17.77 -9.66 -5.65
N CYS A 681 -18.84 -9.42 -4.88
CA CYS A 681 -19.49 -10.41 -4.00
C CYS A 681 -21.01 -10.49 -4.21
N SER A 682 -21.61 -11.56 -3.70
CA SER A 682 -23.07 -11.81 -3.71
C SER A 682 -23.84 -10.88 -2.79
N ASP A 683 -25.14 -10.73 -3.08
CA ASP A 683 -26.05 -9.96 -2.23
C ASP A 683 -26.08 -10.52 -0.80
N GLU A 684 -25.95 -11.84 -0.63
CA GLU A 684 -25.88 -12.46 0.69
C GLU A 684 -24.65 -11.99 1.47
N VAL A 685 -23.47 -12.01 0.85
CA VAL A 685 -22.23 -11.55 1.48
C VAL A 685 -22.26 -10.04 1.76
N GLN A 686 -22.84 -9.25 0.87
CA GLN A 686 -23.07 -7.81 1.11
C GLN A 686 -23.91 -7.57 2.38
N MET A 687 -24.98 -8.35 2.58
CA MET A 687 -25.83 -8.27 3.78
C MET A 687 -25.07 -8.65 5.05
N GLN A 688 -24.17 -9.65 4.98
CA GLN A 688 -23.29 -9.98 6.11
C GLN A 688 -22.32 -8.83 6.41
N GLY A 689 -21.80 -8.14 5.39
CA GLY A 689 -20.98 -6.94 5.57
C GLY A 689 -21.69 -5.83 6.35
N LEU A 690 -22.98 -5.59 6.07
CA LEU A 690 -23.79 -4.64 6.84
C LEU A 690 -24.00 -5.05 8.30
N ARG A 691 -24.25 -6.34 8.57
CA ARG A 691 -24.38 -6.86 9.94
C ARG A 691 -23.08 -6.74 10.71
N MET A 692 -21.94 -6.97 10.06
CA MET A 692 -20.63 -6.79 10.67
C MET A 692 -20.40 -5.32 11.05
N ILE A 693 -20.70 -4.37 10.15
CA ILE A 693 -20.62 -2.94 10.47
C ILE A 693 -21.49 -2.58 11.68
N LYS A 694 -22.72 -3.10 11.74
CA LYS A 694 -23.60 -2.87 12.88
C LYS A 694 -22.92 -3.28 14.20
N LYS A 695 -22.40 -4.51 14.26
CA LYS A 695 -21.71 -5.02 15.45
C LYS A 695 -20.48 -4.19 15.80
N LEU A 696 -19.69 -3.79 14.79
CA LEU A 696 -18.51 -2.95 14.95
C LEU A 696 -18.86 -1.58 15.55
N MET A 697 -19.90 -0.92 15.04
CA MET A 697 -20.33 0.40 15.52
C MET A 697 -21.01 0.35 16.89
N GLU A 698 -21.46 -0.83 17.34
CA GLU A 698 -22.00 -1.07 18.68
C GLU A 698 -20.91 -1.24 19.76
N ILE A 699 -19.63 -1.29 19.38
CA ILE A 699 -18.52 -1.24 20.32
C ILE A 699 -18.41 0.19 20.89
N PRO A 700 -18.28 0.39 22.22
CA PRO A 700 -18.21 1.73 22.80
C PRO A 700 -16.96 2.54 22.44
N VAL A 701 -15.82 1.88 22.30
CA VAL A 701 -14.52 2.50 22.00
C VAL A 701 -13.83 1.64 20.94
N LEU A 702 -13.38 2.26 19.85
CA LEU A 702 -12.54 1.62 18.85
C LEU A 702 -11.11 2.19 18.93
N PRO A 703 -10.09 1.43 18.46
CA PRO A 703 -8.73 1.93 18.38
C PRO A 703 -8.70 3.19 17.51
N GLN A 704 -7.94 4.21 17.91
CA GLN A 704 -7.80 5.46 17.14
C GLN A 704 -7.17 5.23 15.77
N SER A 705 -6.39 4.17 15.64
CA SER A 705 -5.78 3.72 14.39
C SER A 705 -6.77 3.02 13.45
N PHE A 706 -7.95 2.60 13.93
CA PHE A 706 -8.92 1.87 13.13
C PHE A 706 -9.54 2.77 12.04
N PRO A 707 -9.55 2.34 10.76
CA PRO A 707 -9.98 3.20 9.65
C PRO A 707 -11.52 3.22 9.47
N THR A 708 -12.27 3.61 10.51
CA THR A 708 -13.75 3.56 10.57
C THR A 708 -14.40 4.25 9.37
N ALA A 709 -14.07 5.51 9.12
CA ALA A 709 -14.68 6.28 8.02
C ALA A 709 -14.40 5.68 6.64
N ARG A 710 -13.15 5.25 6.39
CA ARG A 710 -12.77 4.62 5.12
C ARG A 710 -13.53 3.31 4.92
N LEU A 711 -13.63 2.48 5.94
CA LEU A 711 -14.35 1.20 5.88
C LEU A 711 -15.86 1.42 5.65
N LEU A 712 -16.51 2.28 6.44
CA LEU A 712 -17.95 2.56 6.31
C LEU A 712 -18.30 3.09 4.91
N VAL A 713 -17.64 4.16 4.48
CA VAL A 713 -17.92 4.80 3.19
C VAL A 713 -17.59 3.84 2.04
N GLY A 714 -16.48 3.12 2.14
CA GLY A 714 -16.07 2.15 1.11
C GLY A 714 -17.07 1.00 0.99
N LEU A 715 -17.50 0.41 2.10
CA LEU A 715 -18.40 -0.74 2.12
C LEU A 715 -19.79 -0.34 1.63
N LEU A 716 -20.34 0.78 2.12
CA LEU A 716 -21.63 1.30 1.70
C LEU A 716 -21.68 1.63 0.21
N LYS A 717 -20.57 2.10 -0.39
CA LYS A 717 -20.52 2.33 -1.85
C LYS A 717 -20.59 1.05 -2.69
N GLN A 718 -20.13 -0.07 -2.14
CA GLN A 718 -20.13 -1.35 -2.83
C GLN A 718 -21.42 -2.16 -2.63
N ILE A 719 -22.22 -1.85 -1.61
CA ILE A 719 -23.47 -2.55 -1.34
C ILE A 719 -24.63 -1.95 -2.15
N SER A 720 -25.50 -2.81 -2.68
CA SER A 720 -26.67 -2.38 -3.44
C SER A 720 -27.67 -1.60 -2.59
N GLU A 721 -28.31 -0.60 -3.19
CA GLU A 721 -29.33 0.23 -2.52
C GLU A 721 -30.53 -0.62 -2.05
N LYS A 722 -30.82 -1.75 -2.73
CA LYS A 722 -31.82 -2.72 -2.28
C LYS A 722 -31.42 -3.40 -0.97
N ASN A 723 -30.18 -3.89 -0.86
CA ASN A 723 -29.70 -4.54 0.36
C ASN A 723 -29.67 -3.55 1.53
N LYS A 724 -29.28 -2.29 1.27
CA LYS A 724 -29.43 -1.20 2.25
C LYS A 724 -30.90 -1.02 2.66
N ALA A 725 -31.82 -0.85 1.71
CA ALA A 725 -33.25 -0.70 2.01
C ALA A 725 -33.80 -1.86 2.86
N CYS A 726 -33.41 -3.11 2.55
CA CYS A 726 -33.77 -4.29 3.34
C CYS A 726 -33.22 -4.25 4.79
N MET A 727 -32.02 -3.70 4.99
CA MET A 727 -31.34 -3.61 6.29
C MET A 727 -31.63 -2.32 7.06
N LEU A 728 -32.36 -1.37 6.48
CA LEU A 728 -32.61 -0.04 7.04
C LEU A 728 -33.10 -0.11 8.50
N GLY A 729 -34.14 -0.89 8.75
CA GLY A 729 -34.71 -1.03 10.09
C GLY A 729 -33.73 -1.64 11.11
N GLU A 730 -32.91 -2.59 10.69
CA GLU A 730 -31.92 -3.23 11.56
C GLU A 730 -30.78 -2.26 11.90
N LEU A 731 -30.31 -1.48 10.92
CA LEU A 731 -29.19 -0.55 11.11
C LEU A 731 -29.60 0.71 11.87
N LEU A 732 -30.86 1.15 11.79
CA LEU A 732 -31.35 2.26 12.62
C LEU A 732 -31.30 1.96 14.13
N THR A 733 -31.32 0.67 14.51
CA THR A 733 -31.22 0.22 15.91
C THR A 733 -29.79 0.21 16.47
N THR A 734 -28.78 0.45 15.62
CA THR A 734 -27.37 0.50 16.04
C THR A 734 -27.21 1.52 17.16
N LYS A 735 -26.45 1.19 18.21
CA LYS A 735 -26.14 2.15 19.28
C LYS A 735 -25.36 3.36 18.73
N ILE A 736 -25.43 4.48 19.42
CA ILE A 736 -24.75 5.72 19.02
C ILE A 736 -23.56 5.94 19.96
N TYR A 737 -22.36 5.65 19.46
CA TYR A 737 -21.08 5.85 20.14
C TYR A 737 -20.18 6.74 19.28
N GLU A 738 -19.44 7.65 19.93
CA GLU A 738 -18.56 8.59 19.25
C GLU A 738 -17.17 7.97 19.04
N HIS A 739 -16.84 7.64 17.79
CA HIS A 739 -15.55 7.07 17.41
C HIS A 739 -14.62 8.17 16.86
N ARG A 740 -13.59 8.55 17.62
CA ARG A 740 -12.63 9.60 17.24
C ARG A 740 -11.34 9.01 16.68
N ASN A 741 -10.82 9.60 15.62
CA ASN A 741 -9.53 9.19 15.02
C ASN A 741 -8.34 9.87 15.70
N LEU A 742 -7.13 9.34 15.45
CA LEU A 742 -5.85 9.90 15.90
C LEU A 742 -5.78 11.43 15.64
N MET A 743 -5.37 12.18 16.67
CA MET A 743 -5.26 13.65 16.73
C MET A 743 -6.59 14.44 16.76
N GLY A 744 -7.76 13.78 16.74
CA GLY A 744 -9.07 14.47 16.86
C GLY A 744 -9.39 15.44 15.71
N HIS A 745 -8.67 15.35 14.59
CA HIS A 745 -8.80 16.26 13.45
C HIS A 745 -9.93 15.90 12.47
N GLN A 746 -10.61 14.76 12.65
CA GLN A 746 -11.75 14.34 11.83
C GLN A 746 -12.99 14.13 12.70
N ASP A 747 -14.13 14.62 12.22
CA ASP A 747 -15.43 14.40 12.88
C ASP A 747 -15.76 12.90 12.92
N ALA A 748 -16.33 12.46 14.04
CA ALA A 748 -16.85 11.11 14.18
C ALA A 748 -17.99 10.88 13.18
N ILE A 749 -17.96 9.76 12.47
CA ILE A 749 -18.87 9.39 11.39
C ILE A 749 -19.87 8.31 11.85
N ASP A 750 -21.14 8.43 11.46
CA ASP A 750 -22.17 7.41 11.64
C ASP A 750 -22.46 6.67 10.31
N ILE A 751 -23.06 5.49 10.42
CA ILE A 751 -23.51 4.68 9.26
C ILE A 751 -24.42 5.51 8.33
N PHE A 752 -25.23 6.40 8.90
CA PHE A 752 -26.25 7.13 8.16
C PHE A 752 -25.76 8.39 7.44
N ASP A 753 -24.52 8.84 7.71
CA ASP A 753 -23.93 9.99 7.01
C ASP A 753 -23.71 9.71 5.51
N TYR A 754 -23.60 8.43 5.10
CA TYR A 754 -23.39 8.00 3.71
C TYR A 754 -24.24 6.79 3.31
N TYR A 755 -25.46 6.67 3.85
CA TYR A 755 -26.25 5.46 3.68
C TYR A 755 -26.71 5.21 2.23
N PHE A 756 -27.64 6.02 1.72
CA PHE A 756 -28.06 5.95 0.32
C PHE A 756 -27.16 6.83 -0.54
N SER A 757 -26.77 6.31 -1.71
CA SER A 757 -25.87 7.01 -2.62
C SER A 757 -26.59 7.69 -3.78
N LYS A 758 -27.89 7.42 -3.95
CA LYS A 758 -28.69 7.88 -5.09
C LYS A 758 -29.98 8.54 -4.62
N GLU A 759 -30.41 9.58 -5.34
CA GLU A 759 -31.62 10.33 -5.02
C GLU A 759 -32.91 9.54 -5.32
N ASP A 760 -32.89 8.62 -6.28
CA ASP A 760 -34.06 7.83 -6.70
C ASP A 760 -34.21 6.54 -5.89
N THR A 761 -34.53 6.67 -4.60
CA THR A 761 -34.75 5.55 -3.66
C THR A 761 -36.22 5.16 -3.50
N ARG A 762 -37.15 5.89 -4.12
CA ARG A 762 -38.60 5.67 -3.99
C ARG A 762 -39.04 4.27 -4.44
N SER A 763 -38.40 3.73 -5.48
CA SER A 763 -38.65 2.36 -5.95
C SER A 763 -38.33 1.28 -4.90
N LYS A 764 -37.54 1.61 -3.88
CA LYS A 764 -37.10 0.71 -2.82
C LYS A 764 -37.94 0.79 -1.54
N LEU A 765 -38.91 1.70 -1.47
CA LEU A 765 -39.83 1.84 -0.33
C LEU A 765 -40.47 0.51 0.15
N PRO A 766 -40.89 -0.42 -0.73
CA PRO A 766 -41.48 -1.68 -0.29
C PRO A 766 -40.55 -2.57 0.55
N TYR A 767 -39.23 -2.38 0.45
CA TYR A 767 -38.23 -3.14 1.19
C TYR A 767 -37.91 -2.53 2.56
N CYS A 768 -38.19 -1.24 2.74
CA CYS A 768 -37.91 -0.50 3.96
C CYS A 768 -38.90 -0.88 5.07
N LYS A 769 -38.44 -1.63 6.08
CA LYS A 769 -39.24 -2.00 7.25
C LYS A 769 -38.66 -1.35 8.50
N VAL A 770 -39.36 -0.36 9.06
CA VAL A 770 -38.92 0.39 10.26
C VAL A 770 -39.98 0.26 11.35
N LYS A 771 -39.56 -0.02 12.58
CA LYS A 771 -40.46 -0.10 13.74
C LYS A 771 -40.74 1.29 14.29
N GLU A 772 -41.98 1.55 14.72
CA GLU A 772 -42.36 2.83 15.34
C GLU A 772 -41.55 3.15 16.60
N GLU A 773 -41.22 2.13 17.40
CA GLU A 773 -40.37 2.26 18.60
C GLU A 773 -38.99 2.86 18.27
N THR A 774 -38.40 2.50 17.13
CA THR A 774 -37.12 3.04 16.68
C THR A 774 -37.24 4.52 16.35
N ILE A 775 -38.32 4.93 15.68
CA ILE A 775 -38.58 6.34 15.35
C ILE A 775 -38.80 7.15 16.62
N ALA A 776 -39.58 6.62 17.57
CA ALA A 776 -39.79 7.25 18.87
C ALA A 776 -38.48 7.44 19.66
N TYR A 777 -37.58 6.45 19.64
CA TYR A 777 -36.25 6.57 20.21
C TYR A 777 -35.40 7.66 19.52
N LEU A 778 -35.41 7.73 18.20
CA LEU A 778 -34.64 8.76 17.47
C LEU A 778 -35.17 10.18 17.73
N LEU A 779 -36.48 10.35 17.91
CA LEU A 779 -37.11 11.63 18.25
C LEU A 779 -36.92 12.02 19.73
N SER A 780 -36.50 11.09 20.59
CA SER A 780 -36.26 11.38 22.01
C SER A 780 -35.09 12.35 22.20
N GLU A 781 -35.13 13.09 23.32
CA GLU A 781 -34.16 14.14 23.60
C GLU A 781 -32.73 13.59 23.74
N PRO A 782 -31.73 14.13 23.00
CA PRO A 782 -30.34 13.72 23.10
C PRO A 782 -29.64 14.40 24.29
N ASP A 783 -28.70 13.69 24.88
CA ASP A 783 -27.84 14.12 26.00
C ASP A 783 -26.51 14.75 25.55
N THR A 784 -26.07 14.49 24.30
CA THR A 784 -24.83 15.07 23.74
C THR A 784 -25.03 15.64 22.34
N LEU A 785 -24.17 16.59 21.94
CA LEU A 785 -24.19 17.16 20.58
C LEU A 785 -23.97 16.08 19.51
N TYR A 786 -23.06 15.14 19.74
CA TYR A 786 -22.82 14.03 18.82
C TYR A 786 -24.08 13.16 18.65
N LYS A 787 -24.70 12.72 19.75
CA LYS A 787 -25.95 11.93 19.68
C LYS A 787 -27.07 12.68 19.00
N TRP A 788 -27.16 14.00 19.19
CA TRP A 788 -28.08 14.83 18.45
C TRP A 788 -27.79 14.79 16.94
N ARG A 789 -26.54 15.03 16.51
CA ARG A 789 -26.14 14.99 15.09
C ARG A 789 -26.49 13.65 14.44
N THR A 790 -26.15 12.54 15.10
CA THR A 790 -26.45 11.19 14.59
C THR A 790 -27.95 10.91 14.52
N LYS A 791 -28.73 11.30 15.53
CA LYS A 791 -30.20 11.15 15.50
C LYS A 791 -30.81 11.97 14.36
N VAL A 792 -30.31 13.17 14.13
CA VAL A 792 -30.73 14.03 13.00
C VAL A 792 -30.43 13.37 11.66
N ALA A 793 -29.21 12.87 11.43
CA ALA A 793 -28.85 12.19 10.18
C ALA A 793 -29.72 10.94 9.92
N ARG A 794 -29.99 10.13 10.95
CA ARG A 794 -30.86 8.95 10.84
C ARG A 794 -32.32 9.31 10.53
N LEU A 795 -32.84 10.38 11.14
CA LEU A 795 -34.19 10.87 10.86
C LEU A 795 -34.31 11.55 9.49
N GLU A 796 -33.25 12.21 9.04
CA GLU A 796 -33.15 12.79 7.70
C GLU A 796 -33.28 11.71 6.62
N THR A 797 -32.61 10.57 6.78
CA THR A 797 -32.75 9.43 5.86
C THR A 797 -34.21 8.91 5.82
N LEU A 798 -34.90 8.85 6.97
CA LEU A 798 -36.30 8.45 7.04
C LEU A 798 -37.24 9.48 6.39
N GLN A 799 -36.93 10.77 6.55
CA GLN A 799 -37.67 11.87 5.95
C GLN A 799 -37.53 11.87 4.42
N GLY A 800 -36.31 11.68 3.90
CA GLY A 800 -36.05 11.59 2.45
C GLY A 800 -36.80 10.44 1.78
N LEU A 801 -37.03 9.35 2.51
CA LEU A 801 -37.86 8.23 2.07
C LEU A 801 -39.37 8.45 2.26
N GLY A 802 -39.80 9.49 2.98
CA GLY A 802 -41.22 9.71 3.28
C GLY A 802 -41.81 8.68 4.25
N LEU A 803 -41.00 8.11 5.14
CA LEU A 803 -41.42 7.11 6.13
C LEU A 803 -41.91 7.72 7.46
N LEU A 804 -41.79 9.04 7.61
CA LEU A 804 -42.27 9.77 8.80
C LEU A 804 -43.71 10.25 8.59
N THR A 805 -44.54 10.09 9.62
CA THR A 805 -45.89 10.69 9.69
C THR A 805 -45.80 12.21 9.87
N GLU A 806 -46.87 12.95 9.56
CA GLU A 806 -46.91 14.42 9.75
C GLU A 806 -46.56 14.85 11.19
N GLU A 807 -47.02 14.11 12.20
CA GLU A 807 -46.69 14.37 13.60
C GLU A 807 -45.20 14.16 13.90
N GLN A 808 -44.61 13.09 13.37
CA GLN A 808 -43.18 12.79 13.51
C GLN A 808 -42.31 13.80 12.76
N GLN A 809 -42.76 14.30 11.61
CA GLN A 809 -42.08 15.36 10.86
C GLN A 809 -42.01 16.67 11.66
N ALA A 810 -43.12 17.05 12.30
CA ALA A 810 -43.15 18.23 13.16
C ALA A 810 -42.23 18.07 14.38
N ALA A 811 -42.17 16.86 14.97
CA ALA A 811 -41.25 16.55 16.06
C ALA A 811 -39.77 16.58 15.61
N TYR A 812 -39.47 16.03 14.42
CA TYR A 812 -38.14 16.07 13.83
C TYR A 812 -37.68 17.51 13.57
N GLY A 813 -38.54 18.36 13.01
CA GLY A 813 -38.25 19.78 12.83
C GLY A 813 -37.87 20.45 14.15
N LYS A 814 -38.61 20.23 15.24
CA LYS A 814 -38.26 20.77 16.57
C LYS A 814 -36.89 20.28 17.06
N LEU A 815 -36.54 19.02 16.81
CA LEU A 815 -35.25 18.45 17.19
C LEU A 815 -34.09 19.06 16.39
N LEU A 816 -34.26 19.24 15.08
CA LEU A 816 -33.26 19.81 14.17
C LEU A 816 -32.85 21.24 14.59
N TRP A 817 -33.81 22.09 14.95
CA TRP A 817 -33.54 23.50 15.31
C TRP A 817 -33.09 23.72 16.76
N LYS A 818 -32.83 22.65 17.52
CA LYS A 818 -32.44 22.76 18.93
C LYS A 818 -31.01 23.27 19.12
N TYR A 819 -30.07 22.83 18.28
CA TYR A 819 -28.65 23.20 18.35
C TYR A 819 -28.24 23.95 17.10
N VAL A 820 -28.11 25.26 17.24
CA VAL A 820 -27.81 26.19 16.15
C VAL A 820 -26.43 26.81 16.38
N ASP A 821 -25.65 26.96 15.33
CA ASP A 821 -24.35 27.65 15.35
C ASP A 821 -24.54 29.16 15.52
N GLU A 822 -23.79 29.76 16.45
CA GLU A 822 -23.95 31.16 16.86
C GLU A 822 -23.57 32.17 15.75
N LYS A 823 -22.74 31.78 14.77
CA LYS A 823 -22.30 32.67 13.68
C LYS A 823 -23.25 32.64 12.50
N THR A 824 -23.76 31.46 12.17
CA THR A 824 -24.57 31.23 10.96
C THR A 824 -26.06 31.22 11.23
N ASN A 825 -26.49 31.04 12.49
CA ASN A 825 -27.88 30.74 12.86
C ASN A 825 -28.43 29.50 12.12
N LEU A 826 -27.57 28.57 11.71
CA LEU A 826 -27.95 27.29 11.08
C LEU A 826 -27.71 26.12 12.05
N PRO A 827 -28.44 24.99 11.92
CA PRO A 827 -28.21 23.79 12.73
C PRO A 827 -26.74 23.35 12.65
N ASN A 828 -26.17 22.91 13.78
CA ASN A 828 -24.74 22.60 13.89
C ASN A 828 -24.35 21.25 13.24
N LEU A 829 -24.48 21.14 11.91
CA LEU A 829 -24.12 19.99 11.10
C LEU A 829 -22.89 20.32 10.23
N PRO A 830 -21.67 19.90 10.61
CA PRO A 830 -20.42 20.36 9.97
C PRO A 830 -20.22 19.85 8.52
N ASN A 831 -20.86 18.73 8.16
CA ASN A 831 -20.65 18.04 6.88
C ASN A 831 -21.83 18.16 5.91
N MET A 832 -22.66 19.20 6.04
CA MET A 832 -23.83 19.44 5.20
C MET A 832 -23.65 20.69 4.34
N HIS A 833 -23.98 20.58 3.05
CA HIS A 833 -24.00 21.72 2.14
C HIS A 833 -25.05 22.75 2.56
N LEU A 834 -24.76 24.03 2.35
CA LEU A 834 -25.61 25.14 2.80
C LEU A 834 -27.03 25.11 2.20
N PHE A 835 -27.16 24.65 0.95
CA PHE A 835 -28.48 24.53 0.30
C PHE A 835 -29.40 23.52 0.99
N PHE A 836 -28.82 22.52 1.67
CA PHE A 836 -29.56 21.43 2.27
C PHE A 836 -30.46 21.92 3.42
N TYR A 837 -30.02 22.95 4.14
CA TYR A 837 -30.80 23.57 5.21
C TYR A 837 -32.11 24.19 4.72
N GLU A 838 -32.16 24.72 3.48
CA GLU A 838 -33.41 25.26 2.90
C GLU A 838 -34.43 24.17 2.54
N GLN A 839 -33.98 22.93 2.35
CA GLN A 839 -34.84 21.79 2.03
C GLN A 839 -35.34 21.05 3.28
N MET A 840 -34.79 21.38 4.46
CA MET A 840 -35.15 20.74 5.73
C MET A 840 -36.44 21.30 6.34
N PRO A 841 -37.15 20.53 7.20
CA PRO A 841 -38.34 21.01 7.91
C PRO A 841 -38.01 22.21 8.80
N ALA A 842 -38.46 23.41 8.41
CA ALA A 842 -38.09 24.66 9.05
C ALA A 842 -39.16 25.22 9.99
N ILE A 843 -38.72 25.85 11.08
CA ILE A 843 -39.51 26.83 11.84
C ILE A 843 -39.21 28.21 11.19
N GLY A 844 -39.83 28.53 10.04
CA GLY A 844 -39.74 29.85 9.38
C GLY A 844 -38.80 29.95 8.16
N GLY A 845 -39.16 29.34 7.02
CA GLY A 845 -38.31 29.24 5.82
C GLY A 845 -37.81 30.55 5.17
N ASN A 846 -38.47 31.69 5.39
CA ASN A 846 -38.03 32.98 4.82
C ASN A 846 -36.83 33.59 5.55
N GLU A 847 -36.58 33.24 6.83
CA GLU A 847 -35.42 33.73 7.57
C GLU A 847 -34.15 32.97 7.17
N LEU A 848 -34.29 31.69 6.84
CA LEU A 848 -33.17 30.83 6.46
C LEU A 848 -32.51 31.24 5.14
N ARG A 849 -33.32 31.47 4.12
CA ARG A 849 -32.87 31.94 2.81
C ARG A 849 -32.07 33.24 2.93
N LYS A 850 -32.46 34.14 3.83
CA LYS A 850 -31.72 35.38 4.08
C LYS A 850 -30.36 35.12 4.70
N SER A 851 -30.27 34.23 5.69
CA SER A 851 -29.00 33.86 6.33
C SER A 851 -28.02 33.20 5.36
N VAL A 852 -28.50 32.27 4.51
CA VAL A 852 -27.66 31.60 3.49
C VAL A 852 -27.16 32.61 2.45
N LYS A 853 -28.02 33.51 1.95
CA LYS A 853 -27.58 34.58 1.04
C LYS A 853 -26.57 35.53 1.68
N ALA A 854 -26.80 35.92 2.94
CA ALA A 854 -25.91 36.80 3.67
C ALA A 854 -24.50 36.21 3.86
N PHE A 855 -24.38 34.88 4.02
CA PHE A 855 -23.09 34.19 4.11
C PHE A 855 -22.18 34.50 2.91
N PHE A 856 -22.72 34.43 1.68
CA PHE A 856 -21.95 34.70 0.46
C PHE A 856 -21.75 36.20 0.19
N LEU A 857 -22.82 37.00 0.37
CA LEU A 857 -22.78 38.43 0.04
C LEU A 857 -21.89 39.26 1.00
N ASN A 858 -21.69 38.79 2.24
CA ASN A 858 -20.91 39.51 3.26
C ASN A 858 -19.44 39.06 3.34
N GLN A 859 -19.02 38.07 2.56
CA GLN A 859 -17.64 37.56 2.57
C GLN A 859 -16.89 37.95 1.30
N THR A 860 -15.64 38.38 1.44
CA THR A 860 -14.76 38.66 0.30
C THR A 860 -13.82 37.47 0.06
N LEU A 861 -13.84 36.89 -1.15
CA LEU A 861 -13.03 35.71 -1.46
C LEU A 861 -11.52 36.00 -1.39
N SER A 862 -11.10 37.18 -1.87
CA SER A 862 -9.70 37.58 -1.90
C SER A 862 -9.07 37.77 -0.51
N GLU A 863 -9.87 38.16 0.49
CA GLU A 863 -9.40 38.34 1.88
C GLU A 863 -9.06 37.01 2.55
N GLN A 864 -9.77 35.92 2.20
CA GLN A 864 -9.52 34.58 2.76
C GLN A 864 -8.15 34.00 2.37
N PHE A 865 -7.56 34.48 1.29
CA PHE A 865 -6.30 33.97 0.72
C PHE A 865 -5.15 34.99 0.74
N LYS A 866 -5.37 36.16 1.34
CA LYS A 866 -4.41 37.26 1.37
C LYS A 866 -3.15 36.94 2.19
N ASP A 867 -3.31 36.14 3.25
CA ASP A 867 -2.24 35.76 4.19
C ASP A 867 -1.73 34.31 3.97
N GLU A 868 -2.13 33.65 2.87
CA GLU A 868 -1.66 32.28 2.56
C GLU A 868 -0.25 32.35 1.93
N ASP A 869 0.79 32.30 2.80
CA ASP A 869 2.18 32.13 2.38
C ASP A 869 2.42 30.69 1.87
N GLY A 870 2.61 30.56 0.56
CA GLY A 870 2.81 29.28 -0.12
C GLY A 870 1.54 28.71 -0.75
N TRP A 871 1.44 27.38 -0.78
CA TRP A 871 0.30 26.64 -1.33
C TRP A 871 -0.07 25.48 -0.41
N ARG A 872 -1.36 25.31 -0.11
CA ARG A 872 -1.91 24.11 0.53
C ARG A 872 -2.47 23.18 -0.55
N ILE A 873 -2.13 21.88 -0.48
CA ILE A 873 -2.77 20.86 -1.32
C ILE A 873 -4.23 20.76 -0.89
N SER A 874 -5.12 21.39 -1.64
CA SER A 874 -6.57 21.29 -1.45
C SER A 874 -7.24 20.44 -2.53
N MET A 875 -6.46 19.92 -3.48
CA MET A 875 -6.96 19.32 -4.72
C MET A 875 -7.89 20.28 -5.48
N GLY A 876 -7.58 21.58 -5.36
CA GLY A 876 -8.35 22.68 -5.92
C GLY A 876 -9.69 23.02 -5.26
N SER A 877 -10.02 22.44 -4.10
CA SER A 877 -11.26 22.77 -3.39
C SER A 877 -11.16 24.12 -2.68
N ILE A 878 -12.18 24.95 -2.90
CA ILE A 878 -12.36 26.24 -2.21
C ILE A 878 -13.78 26.21 -1.68
N THR A 879 -13.94 26.10 -0.36
CA THR A 879 -15.24 25.91 0.31
C THR A 879 -16.28 26.91 -0.15
N TYR A 880 -15.94 28.20 -0.24
CA TYR A 880 -16.86 29.23 -0.74
C TYR A 880 -17.35 28.94 -2.17
N LEU A 881 -16.45 28.58 -3.09
CA LEU A 881 -16.80 28.31 -4.49
C LEU A 881 -17.59 27.01 -4.63
N ASP A 882 -17.19 25.96 -3.92
CA ASP A 882 -17.85 24.66 -3.96
C ASP A 882 -19.27 24.72 -3.39
N GLU A 883 -19.49 25.44 -2.28
CA GLU A 883 -20.83 25.67 -1.71
C GLU A 883 -21.71 26.53 -2.62
N LEU A 884 -21.18 27.64 -3.17
CA LEU A 884 -21.93 28.50 -4.07
C LEU A 884 -22.36 27.74 -5.34
N ARG A 885 -21.44 26.96 -5.92
CA ARG A 885 -21.73 26.13 -7.09
C ARG A 885 -22.83 25.12 -6.78
N SER A 886 -22.75 24.43 -5.65
CA SER A 886 -23.74 23.42 -5.24
C SER A 886 -25.12 24.05 -5.07
N LEU A 887 -25.18 25.25 -4.49
CA LEU A 887 -26.40 26.00 -4.30
C LEU A 887 -27.05 26.44 -5.63
N CYS A 888 -26.25 26.93 -6.59
CA CYS A 888 -26.74 27.31 -7.92
C CYS A 888 -27.28 26.11 -8.71
N ILE A 889 -26.76 24.91 -8.48
CA ILE A 889 -27.21 23.68 -9.16
C ILE A 889 -28.46 23.09 -8.49
N ALA A 890 -28.54 23.13 -7.16
CA ALA A 890 -29.58 22.45 -6.39
C ALA A 890 -30.89 23.24 -6.25
N LEU A 891 -30.85 24.57 -6.33
CA LEU A 891 -32.03 25.43 -6.14
C LEU A 891 -32.63 25.92 -7.47
N GLU A 892 -33.86 26.42 -7.41
CA GLU A 892 -34.60 26.89 -8.59
C GLU A 892 -33.94 28.10 -9.28
N ASN A 893 -34.05 28.15 -10.62
CA ASN A 893 -33.57 29.29 -11.40
C ASN A 893 -34.23 30.60 -10.93
N GLY A 894 -33.43 31.65 -10.78
CA GLY A 894 -33.87 32.93 -10.23
C GLY A 894 -33.74 33.05 -8.71
N TYR A 895 -33.09 32.07 -8.04
CA TYR A 895 -32.74 32.19 -6.62
C TYR A 895 -31.93 33.45 -6.32
N TRP A 896 -30.95 33.78 -7.17
CA TRP A 896 -30.17 35.01 -7.09
C TRP A 896 -30.81 36.11 -7.95
N SER A 897 -30.93 37.32 -7.39
CA SER A 897 -31.28 38.50 -8.19
C SER A 897 -30.12 38.91 -9.09
N LEU A 898 -30.39 39.66 -10.17
CA LEU A 898 -29.32 40.16 -11.05
C LEU A 898 -28.28 40.99 -10.27
N GLU A 899 -28.74 41.85 -9.37
CA GLU A 899 -27.88 42.69 -8.52
C GLU A 899 -27.01 41.83 -7.58
N GLU A 900 -27.59 40.81 -6.94
CA GLU A 900 -26.85 39.90 -6.06
C GLU A 900 -25.82 39.08 -6.85
N ALA A 901 -26.20 38.57 -8.03
CA ALA A 901 -25.31 37.79 -8.88
C ALA A 901 -24.14 38.63 -9.42
N GLU A 902 -24.38 39.90 -9.78
CA GLU A 902 -23.29 40.80 -10.19
C GLU A 902 -22.29 41.05 -9.05
N VAL A 903 -22.74 41.17 -7.80
CA VAL A 903 -21.85 41.26 -6.63
C VAL A 903 -21.01 39.99 -6.47
N LEU A 904 -21.62 38.81 -6.59
CA LEU A 904 -20.91 37.54 -6.49
C LEU A 904 -19.89 37.35 -7.62
N ILE A 905 -20.26 37.70 -8.85
CA ILE A 905 -19.37 37.64 -10.02
C ILE A 905 -18.16 38.54 -9.80
N GLN A 906 -18.36 39.79 -9.36
CA GLN A 906 -17.26 40.71 -9.11
C GLN A 906 -16.36 40.23 -7.96
N ASN A 907 -16.92 39.59 -6.93
CA ASN A 907 -16.15 38.98 -5.85
C ASN A 907 -15.25 37.83 -6.36
N ILE A 908 -15.77 36.97 -7.22
CA ILE A 908 -15.00 35.86 -7.83
C ILE A 908 -13.94 36.42 -8.80
N ILE A 909 -14.28 37.38 -9.65
CA ILE A 909 -13.30 38.04 -10.55
C ILE A 909 -12.21 38.72 -9.74
N GLY A 910 -12.56 39.38 -8.63
CA GLY A 910 -11.60 40.03 -7.72
C GLY A 910 -10.58 39.08 -7.07
N TYR A 911 -10.83 37.77 -7.08
CA TYR A 911 -9.87 36.76 -6.63
C TYR A 911 -8.88 36.33 -7.73
N TRP A 912 -9.23 36.48 -9.02
CA TRP A 912 -8.35 36.09 -10.12
C TRP A 912 -6.94 36.69 -10.02
N PRO A 913 -6.73 37.99 -9.71
CA PRO A 913 -5.39 38.55 -9.55
C PRO A 913 -4.53 37.85 -8.49
N VAL A 914 -5.16 37.36 -7.41
CA VAL A 914 -4.47 36.60 -6.35
C VAL A 914 -4.00 35.27 -6.90
N LEU A 915 -4.86 34.56 -7.63
CA LEU A 915 -4.54 33.26 -8.22
C LEU A 915 -3.54 33.38 -9.37
N HIS A 916 -3.72 34.37 -10.25
CA HIS A 916 -2.82 34.76 -11.32
C HIS A 916 -1.39 35.01 -10.79
N GLY A 917 -1.25 35.80 -9.73
CA GLY A 917 0.06 36.06 -9.12
C GLY A 917 0.72 34.80 -8.54
N LYS A 918 -0.06 33.78 -8.15
CA LYS A 918 0.46 32.48 -7.69
C LYS A 918 0.82 31.55 -8.87
N LEU A 919 0.07 31.58 -9.97
CA LEU A 919 0.39 30.85 -11.19
C LEU A 919 1.71 31.36 -11.81
N ASP A 920 1.87 32.67 -11.95
CA ASP A 920 3.05 33.30 -12.55
C ASP A 920 4.34 33.02 -11.74
N LYS A 921 4.28 33.13 -10.41
CA LYS A 921 5.38 32.77 -9.50
C LYS A 921 5.82 31.31 -9.60
N ASN A 922 4.94 30.39 -9.98
CA ASN A 922 5.26 28.96 -10.10
C ASN A 922 5.60 28.54 -11.54
N ALA A 923 5.13 29.29 -12.55
CA ALA A 923 5.52 29.10 -13.95
C ALA A 923 6.97 29.50 -14.23
N THR A 924 7.51 30.46 -13.45
CA THR A 924 8.86 31.03 -13.62
C THR A 924 9.97 30.32 -12.83
N ARG A 925 9.64 29.42 -11.90
CA ARG A 925 10.62 28.61 -11.17
C ARG A 925 11.14 27.46 -12.05
N GLU A 926 12.42 27.08 -11.92
CA GLU A 926 12.95 25.87 -12.57
C GLU A 926 11.98 24.70 -12.34
N LYS A 927 11.67 23.94 -13.41
CA LYS A 927 10.72 22.83 -13.42
C LYS A 927 11.22 21.69 -12.53
N THR A 928 10.99 21.83 -11.24
CA THR A 928 11.19 20.80 -10.23
C THR A 928 9.85 20.10 -9.99
N MET A 929 9.88 18.90 -9.40
CA MET A 929 8.66 18.15 -9.08
C MET A 929 7.67 18.96 -8.22
N PHE A 930 8.18 19.84 -7.34
CA PHE A 930 7.37 20.68 -6.45
C PHE A 930 6.74 21.91 -7.13
N SER A 931 7.41 22.54 -8.11
CA SER A 931 6.82 23.67 -8.84
C SER A 931 5.70 23.22 -9.78
N ASN A 932 5.78 22.01 -10.35
CA ASN A 932 4.70 21.41 -11.13
C ASN A 932 3.46 21.10 -10.28
N ALA A 933 3.62 20.57 -9.06
CA ALA A 933 2.50 20.27 -8.17
C ALA A 933 1.76 21.56 -7.73
N GLY A 934 2.51 22.62 -7.42
CA GLY A 934 1.93 23.93 -7.09
C GLY A 934 1.17 24.55 -8.26
N TYR A 935 1.73 24.49 -9.48
CA TYR A 935 1.04 24.98 -10.67
C TYR A 935 -0.28 24.22 -10.93
N GLN A 936 -0.27 22.88 -10.86
CA GLN A 936 -1.47 22.05 -11.01
C GLN A 936 -2.56 22.38 -9.98
N GLU A 937 -2.19 22.56 -8.71
CA GLU A 937 -3.14 22.97 -7.66
C GLU A 937 -3.85 24.28 -8.01
N PHE A 938 -3.12 25.29 -8.49
CA PHE A 938 -3.70 26.59 -8.85
C PHE A 938 -4.47 26.55 -10.18
N GLU A 939 -4.06 25.73 -11.13
CA GLU A 939 -4.81 25.43 -12.36
C GLU A 939 -6.19 24.86 -12.02
N VAL A 940 -6.26 23.87 -11.11
CA VAL A 940 -7.53 23.27 -10.69
C VAL A 940 -8.40 24.28 -9.93
N ARG A 941 -7.83 25.16 -9.10
CA ARG A 941 -8.59 26.26 -8.46
C ARG A 941 -9.16 27.23 -9.50
N ALA A 942 -8.41 27.56 -10.56
CA ALA A 942 -8.88 28.43 -11.65
C ALA A 942 -10.06 27.78 -12.38
N ILE A 943 -9.96 26.48 -12.67
CA ILE A 943 -11.07 25.67 -13.21
C ILE A 943 -12.27 25.69 -12.25
N GLY A 944 -12.05 25.65 -10.93
CA GLY A 944 -13.09 25.82 -9.91
C GLY A 944 -13.85 27.15 -10.01
N MET A 945 -13.15 28.25 -10.29
CA MET A 945 -13.75 29.57 -10.53
C MET A 945 -14.65 29.55 -11.77
N ILE A 946 -14.12 29.04 -12.89
CA ILE A 946 -14.85 28.92 -14.17
C ILE A 946 -16.16 28.16 -13.96
N ARG A 947 -16.09 27.00 -13.28
CA ARG A 947 -17.26 26.16 -12.98
C ARG A 947 -18.31 26.86 -12.12
N THR A 948 -17.86 27.65 -11.15
CA THR A 948 -18.77 28.36 -10.22
C THR A 948 -19.47 29.52 -10.93
N LEU A 949 -18.72 30.27 -11.75
CA LEU A 949 -19.29 31.34 -12.58
C LEU A 949 -20.28 30.79 -13.60
N SER A 950 -19.96 29.70 -14.29
CA SER A 950 -20.87 29.05 -15.24
C SER A 950 -22.17 28.62 -14.57
N ALA A 951 -22.11 27.96 -13.39
CA ALA A 951 -23.30 27.56 -12.65
C ALA A 951 -24.14 28.75 -12.17
N LEU A 952 -23.49 29.82 -11.68
CA LEU A 952 -24.18 31.05 -11.27
C LEU A 952 -24.90 31.71 -12.44
N ILE A 953 -24.25 31.82 -13.60
CA ILE A 953 -24.84 32.43 -14.81
C ILE A 953 -26.01 31.58 -15.33
N ASP A 954 -25.88 30.26 -15.34
CA ASP A 954 -26.95 29.34 -15.79
C ASP A 954 -28.19 29.41 -14.88
N SER A 955 -28.00 29.68 -13.58
CA SER A 955 -29.09 29.83 -12.61
C SER A 955 -29.95 31.10 -12.78
N LEU A 956 -29.51 32.07 -13.59
CA LEU A 956 -30.20 33.36 -13.77
C LEU A 956 -31.34 33.27 -14.78
N THR A 957 -32.42 34.02 -14.52
CA THR A 957 -33.56 34.14 -15.45
C THR A 957 -33.44 35.33 -16.40
N VAL A 958 -32.49 36.25 -16.14
CA VAL A 958 -32.27 37.48 -16.90
C VAL A 958 -30.84 37.51 -17.44
N PRO A 959 -30.60 38.00 -18.67
CA PRO A 959 -29.24 38.11 -19.21
C PRO A 959 -28.34 39.02 -18.36
N LEU A 960 -27.07 38.66 -18.26
CA LEU A 960 -26.05 39.49 -17.60
C LEU A 960 -25.90 40.87 -18.27
N GLY A 961 -25.55 41.89 -17.48
CA GLY A 961 -25.15 43.20 -18.00
C GLY A 961 -23.86 43.14 -18.84
N GLU A 962 -23.75 44.01 -19.85
CA GLU A 962 -22.61 44.03 -20.79
C GLU A 962 -21.27 44.34 -20.11
N LYS A 963 -21.28 45.10 -19.00
CA LYS A 963 -20.08 45.37 -18.20
C LYS A 963 -19.52 44.08 -17.60
N SER A 964 -20.36 43.32 -16.89
CA SER A 964 -19.96 42.05 -16.28
C SER A 964 -19.52 41.02 -17.34
N LYS A 965 -20.16 40.99 -18.51
CA LYS A 965 -19.68 40.15 -19.63
C LYS A 965 -18.30 40.54 -20.13
N ALA A 966 -18.00 41.84 -20.23
CA ALA A 966 -16.69 42.33 -20.65
C ALA A 966 -15.60 41.95 -19.64
N ASP A 967 -15.88 42.10 -18.35
CA ASP A 967 -14.95 41.74 -17.27
C ASP A 967 -14.64 40.24 -17.29
N ILE A 968 -15.65 39.37 -17.47
CA ILE A 968 -15.45 37.92 -17.59
C ILE A 968 -14.64 37.57 -18.85
N ARG A 969 -14.89 38.21 -20.00
CA ARG A 969 -14.09 37.97 -21.23
C ARG A 969 -12.62 38.30 -21.03
N ASN A 970 -12.31 39.41 -20.36
CA ASN A 970 -10.93 39.78 -20.07
C ASN A 970 -10.25 38.72 -19.19
N MET A 971 -10.92 38.27 -18.13
CA MET A 971 -10.42 37.20 -17.27
C MET A 971 -10.19 35.88 -18.03
N CYS A 972 -11.12 35.47 -18.90
CA CYS A 972 -10.95 34.26 -19.73
C CYS A 972 -9.75 34.37 -20.68
N ASN A 973 -9.53 35.54 -21.30
CA ASN A 973 -8.39 35.75 -22.18
C ASN A 973 -7.06 35.63 -21.41
N GLU A 974 -6.98 36.23 -20.21
CA GLU A 974 -5.81 36.08 -19.34
C GLU A 974 -5.60 34.61 -18.93
N MET A 975 -6.65 33.90 -18.53
CA MET A 975 -6.58 32.48 -18.17
C MET A 975 -6.02 31.60 -19.31
N LYS A 976 -6.38 31.88 -20.56
CA LYS A 976 -5.88 31.15 -21.75
C LYS A 976 -4.39 31.33 -21.98
N GLU A 977 -3.84 32.51 -21.70
CA GLU A 977 -2.39 32.76 -21.83
C GLU A 977 -1.57 31.84 -20.89
N TYR A 978 -2.18 31.43 -19.76
CA TYR A 978 -1.61 30.48 -18.82
C TYR A 978 -2.05 29.02 -19.08
N GLY A 979 -2.65 28.71 -20.23
CA GLY A 979 -3.03 27.33 -20.59
C GLY A 979 -4.26 26.78 -19.85
N VAL A 980 -5.02 27.62 -19.14
CA VAL A 980 -6.29 27.20 -18.50
C VAL A 980 -7.41 27.21 -19.54
N ALA A 981 -8.17 26.10 -19.61
CA ALA A 981 -9.30 25.96 -20.53
C ALA A 981 -10.56 26.68 -20.00
N THR A 982 -11.22 27.48 -20.84
CA THR A 982 -12.33 28.40 -20.46
C THR A 982 -13.61 28.23 -21.28
N SER A 983 -13.70 27.20 -22.13
CA SER A 983 -14.79 26.99 -23.09
C SER A 983 -16.15 26.92 -22.39
N GLU A 984 -16.23 26.27 -21.23
CA GLU A 984 -17.48 26.14 -20.46
C GLU A 984 -18.12 27.52 -20.16
N LEU A 985 -17.32 28.50 -19.77
CA LEU A 985 -17.77 29.84 -19.39
C LEU A 985 -17.97 30.75 -20.61
N GLU A 986 -17.13 30.62 -21.63
CA GLU A 986 -17.20 31.43 -22.84
C GLU A 986 -18.51 31.26 -23.61
N LEU A 987 -19.11 30.06 -23.57
CA LEU A 987 -20.40 29.78 -24.17
C LEU A 987 -21.50 30.76 -23.73
N TYR A 988 -21.45 31.26 -22.49
CA TYR A 988 -22.42 32.22 -21.97
C TYR A 988 -22.17 33.67 -22.43
N LEU A 989 -21.01 33.93 -23.02
CA LEU A 989 -20.54 35.26 -23.47
C LEU A 989 -20.65 35.45 -24.99
N LEU A 990 -20.90 34.36 -25.72
CA LEU A 990 -20.99 34.35 -27.19
C LEU A 990 -22.22 35.10 -27.71
N LYS A 991 -22.07 35.65 -28.91
CA LYS A 991 -23.19 36.10 -29.74
C LYS A 991 -23.67 34.95 -30.64
N ASP A 992 -24.92 35.00 -31.07
CA ASP A 992 -25.55 33.92 -31.86
C ASP A 992 -24.82 33.63 -33.18
N ASP A 993 -24.13 34.61 -33.78
CA ASP A 993 -23.35 34.48 -35.00
C ASP A 993 -21.97 33.81 -34.81
N GLU A 994 -21.48 33.73 -33.57
CA GLU A 994 -20.17 33.14 -33.23
C GLU A 994 -20.26 31.63 -32.90
N LEU A 995 -21.49 31.10 -32.79
CA LEU A 995 -21.75 29.73 -32.31
C LEU A 995 -21.12 28.63 -33.18
N GLU A 996 -21.17 28.75 -34.51
CA GLU A 996 -20.62 27.72 -35.41
C GLU A 996 -19.09 27.69 -35.41
N ALA A 997 -18.42 28.83 -35.23
CA ALA A 997 -16.97 28.90 -35.07
C ALA A 997 -16.54 28.24 -33.74
N PHE A 998 -17.24 28.59 -32.66
CA PHE A 998 -17.00 28.01 -31.34
C PHE A 998 -17.17 26.48 -31.31
N VAL A 999 -18.16 25.95 -32.03
CA VAL A 999 -18.36 24.50 -32.19
C VAL A 999 -17.18 23.82 -32.90
N ALA A 1000 -16.54 24.49 -33.86
CA ALA A 1000 -15.34 23.96 -34.52
C ALA A 1000 -14.15 23.87 -33.55
N ASP A 1001 -14.00 24.85 -32.66
CA ASP A 1001 -12.95 24.87 -31.64
C ASP A 1001 -13.16 23.78 -30.59
N ILE A 1002 -14.41 23.57 -30.15
CA ILE A 1002 -14.78 22.43 -29.27
C ILE A 1002 -14.39 21.11 -29.94
N ARG A 1003 -14.74 20.89 -31.21
CA ARG A 1003 -14.43 19.63 -31.92
C ARG A 1003 -12.92 19.39 -32.03
N THR A 1004 -12.15 20.44 -32.25
CA THR A 1004 -10.69 20.36 -32.28
C THR A 1004 -10.14 19.96 -30.91
N SER A 1005 -10.65 20.56 -29.84
CA SER A 1005 -10.27 20.25 -28.45
C SER A 1005 -10.64 18.82 -28.05
N LEU A 1006 -11.82 18.34 -28.46
CA LEU A 1006 -12.23 16.94 -28.27
C LEU A 1006 -11.32 15.93 -28.99
N GLY A 1007 -10.63 16.36 -30.05
CA GLY A 1007 -9.63 15.56 -30.77
C GLY A 1007 -8.25 15.52 -30.10
N GLY A 1008 -7.95 16.42 -29.16
CA GLY A 1008 -6.63 16.55 -28.53
C GLY A 1008 -6.27 15.48 -27.49
N GLU A 1009 -5.15 15.68 -26.79
CA GLU A 1009 -4.63 14.79 -25.73
C GLU A 1009 -4.72 15.38 -24.31
N ASN A 1010 -4.88 16.70 -24.17
CA ASN A 1010 -4.98 17.37 -22.87
C ASN A 1010 -6.33 17.07 -22.19
N GLU A 1011 -6.32 16.34 -21.08
CA GLU A 1011 -7.52 15.92 -20.35
C GLU A 1011 -8.36 17.09 -19.84
N ASN A 1012 -7.75 18.14 -19.26
CA ASN A 1012 -8.48 19.31 -18.76
C ASN A 1012 -9.21 20.04 -19.89
N ALA A 1013 -8.56 20.22 -21.04
CA ALA A 1013 -9.15 20.86 -22.21
C ALA A 1013 -10.27 20.00 -22.82
N ILE A 1014 -10.13 18.68 -22.85
CA ILE A 1014 -11.19 17.76 -23.31
C ILE A 1014 -12.39 17.82 -22.37
N ILE A 1015 -12.18 17.80 -21.04
CA ILE A 1015 -13.26 17.86 -20.05
C ILE A 1015 -14.02 19.19 -20.16
N ASP A 1016 -13.30 20.30 -20.29
CA ASP A 1016 -13.89 21.64 -20.49
C ASP A 1016 -14.70 21.70 -21.80
N ALA A 1017 -14.16 21.20 -22.91
CA ALA A 1017 -14.86 21.13 -24.19
C ALA A 1017 -16.12 20.23 -24.13
N LEU A 1018 -16.06 19.10 -23.42
CA LEU A 1018 -17.21 18.22 -23.20
C LEU A 1018 -18.31 18.90 -22.37
N ARG A 1019 -17.95 19.69 -21.36
CA ARG A 1019 -18.92 20.46 -20.56
C ARG A 1019 -19.55 21.57 -21.39
N ALA A 1020 -18.76 22.32 -22.14
CA ALA A 1020 -19.27 23.32 -23.07
C ALA A 1020 -20.24 22.70 -24.08
N ALA A 1021 -19.92 21.52 -24.62
CA ALA A 1021 -20.81 20.77 -25.50
C ALA A 1021 -22.12 20.37 -24.79
N SER A 1022 -22.04 19.90 -23.53
CA SER A 1022 -23.22 19.54 -22.72
C SER A 1022 -24.17 20.73 -22.51
N VAL A 1023 -23.63 21.89 -22.11
CA VAL A 1023 -24.41 23.11 -21.90
C VAL A 1023 -25.03 23.58 -23.22
N LEU A 1024 -24.27 23.59 -24.31
CA LEU A 1024 -24.76 24.01 -25.63
C LEU A 1024 -25.93 23.14 -26.10
N MET A 1025 -25.82 21.82 -25.96
CA MET A 1025 -26.88 20.88 -26.31
C MET A 1025 -28.15 21.06 -25.47
N LYS A 1026 -28.00 21.44 -24.19
CA LYS A 1026 -29.14 21.74 -23.29
C LYS A 1026 -29.83 23.05 -23.66
N LYS A 1027 -29.06 24.10 -23.97
CA LYS A 1027 -29.58 25.45 -24.26
C LYS A 1027 -30.15 25.58 -25.68
N TYR A 1028 -29.54 24.93 -26.66
CA TYR A 1028 -29.90 25.03 -28.08
C TYR A 1028 -30.17 23.67 -28.73
N PRO A 1029 -31.11 22.85 -28.22
CA PRO A 1029 -31.30 21.46 -28.66
C PRO A 1029 -31.71 21.36 -30.14
N GLU A 1030 -32.36 22.37 -30.70
CA GLU A 1030 -32.79 22.34 -32.11
C GLU A 1030 -31.73 22.81 -33.11
N SER A 1031 -30.64 23.40 -32.63
CA SER A 1031 -29.59 23.97 -33.48
C SER A 1031 -28.84 22.93 -34.31
N SER A 1032 -28.35 23.33 -35.49
CA SER A 1032 -27.43 22.51 -36.30
C SER A 1032 -26.15 22.18 -35.53
N ALA A 1033 -25.65 23.16 -34.76
CA ALA A 1033 -24.51 23.05 -33.87
C ALA A 1033 -24.65 21.89 -32.87
N ALA A 1034 -25.76 21.84 -32.12
CA ALA A 1034 -26.01 20.77 -31.14
C ALA A 1034 -26.08 19.39 -31.79
N LYS A 1035 -26.74 19.27 -32.96
CA LYS A 1035 -26.85 18.02 -33.71
C LYS A 1035 -25.48 17.53 -34.23
N LYS A 1036 -24.58 18.45 -34.63
CA LYS A 1036 -23.19 18.11 -35.02
C LYS A 1036 -22.38 17.60 -33.83
N LEU A 1037 -22.45 18.28 -32.68
CA LEU A 1037 -21.73 17.89 -31.47
C LEU A 1037 -22.21 16.53 -30.95
N LEU A 1038 -23.52 16.29 -30.91
CA LEU A 1038 -24.06 14.99 -30.52
C LEU A 1038 -23.52 13.85 -31.39
N LYS A 1039 -23.41 14.06 -32.71
CA LYS A 1039 -22.82 13.08 -33.62
C LYS A 1039 -21.34 12.82 -33.31
N GLU A 1040 -20.59 13.85 -32.95
CA GLU A 1040 -19.19 13.70 -32.52
C GLU A 1040 -19.08 12.90 -31.23
N LEU A 1041 -19.94 13.15 -30.24
CA LEU A 1041 -19.99 12.37 -29.00
C LEU A 1041 -20.34 10.90 -29.25
N LEU A 1042 -21.29 10.63 -30.15
CA LEU A 1042 -21.62 9.26 -30.58
C LEU A 1042 -20.43 8.57 -31.25
N ASN A 1043 -19.68 9.28 -32.10
CA ASN A 1043 -18.46 8.78 -32.71
C ASN A 1043 -17.38 8.48 -31.65
N LEU A 1044 -17.17 9.38 -30.69
CA LEU A 1044 -16.19 9.17 -29.60
C LEU A 1044 -16.55 7.95 -28.75
N PHE A 1045 -17.84 7.74 -28.48
CA PHE A 1045 -18.32 6.54 -27.79
C PHE A 1045 -18.09 5.28 -28.66
N HIS A 1046 -18.41 5.35 -29.95
CA HIS A 1046 -18.21 4.25 -30.90
C HIS A 1046 -16.72 3.86 -31.04
N TYR A 1047 -15.84 4.84 -31.16
CA TYR A 1047 -14.39 4.66 -31.27
C TYR A 1047 -13.71 4.33 -29.94
N ARG A 1048 -14.41 4.50 -28.81
CA ARG A 1048 -13.90 4.22 -27.46
C ARG A 1048 -12.61 4.98 -27.14
N LYS A 1049 -12.57 6.28 -27.49
CA LYS A 1049 -11.44 7.15 -27.13
C LYS A 1049 -11.31 7.20 -25.61
N THR A 1050 -10.24 6.64 -25.05
CA THR A 1050 -10.06 6.47 -23.59
C THR A 1050 -10.16 7.78 -22.83
N THR A 1051 -9.47 8.82 -23.27
CA THR A 1051 -9.50 10.15 -22.64
C THR A 1051 -10.88 10.81 -22.81
N GLY A 1052 -11.57 11.03 -21.69
CA GLY A 1052 -12.89 11.67 -21.67
C GLY A 1052 -14.09 10.76 -21.95
N LEU A 1053 -13.89 9.45 -22.20
CA LEU A 1053 -14.99 8.51 -22.52
C LEU A 1053 -16.10 8.50 -21.48
N VAL A 1054 -15.72 8.42 -20.20
CA VAL A 1054 -16.66 8.36 -19.08
C VAL A 1054 -17.56 9.60 -19.08
N SER A 1055 -16.98 10.78 -19.30
CA SER A 1055 -17.70 12.05 -19.41
C SER A 1055 -18.65 12.07 -20.62
N VAL A 1056 -18.22 11.54 -21.77
CA VAL A 1056 -19.08 11.39 -22.96
C VAL A 1056 -20.33 10.56 -22.64
N ILE A 1057 -20.14 9.40 -22.00
CA ILE A 1057 -21.25 8.49 -21.66
C ILE A 1057 -22.21 9.15 -20.65
N TRP A 1058 -21.69 9.85 -19.65
CA TRP A 1058 -22.52 10.59 -18.69
C TRP A 1058 -23.31 11.74 -19.32
N ILE A 1059 -22.73 12.47 -20.28
CA ILE A 1059 -23.46 13.49 -21.04
C ILE A 1059 -24.62 12.85 -21.81
N LEU A 1060 -24.36 11.74 -22.50
CA LEU A 1060 -25.41 10.99 -23.21
C LEU A 1060 -26.49 10.47 -22.25
N HIS A 1061 -26.10 9.96 -21.08
CA HIS A 1061 -27.03 9.56 -20.02
C HIS A 1061 -27.92 10.72 -19.58
N ASN A 1062 -27.34 11.90 -19.31
CA ASN A 1062 -28.09 13.06 -18.85
C ASN A 1062 -29.05 13.59 -19.92
N LEU A 1063 -28.67 13.59 -21.20
CA LEU A 1063 -29.56 13.95 -22.30
C LEU A 1063 -30.77 13.02 -22.42
N VAL A 1064 -30.60 11.72 -22.15
CA VAL A 1064 -31.69 10.74 -22.09
C VAL A 1064 -32.56 11.00 -20.86
N TYR A 1065 -31.94 11.20 -19.69
CA TYR A 1065 -32.63 11.47 -18.43
C TYR A 1065 -33.51 12.72 -18.49
N GLU A 1066 -33.00 13.81 -19.06
CA GLU A 1066 -33.72 15.08 -19.23
C GLU A 1066 -34.75 15.06 -20.37
N HIS A 1067 -34.94 13.94 -21.07
CA HIS A 1067 -35.86 13.81 -22.21
C HIS A 1067 -35.61 14.85 -23.32
N SER A 1068 -34.34 15.15 -23.59
CA SER A 1068 -33.96 16.17 -24.59
C SER A 1068 -34.53 15.87 -25.97
N GLY A 1069 -34.99 16.92 -26.67
CA GLY A 1069 -35.49 16.85 -28.05
C GLY A 1069 -34.46 16.31 -29.06
N LEU A 1070 -33.17 16.33 -28.69
CA LEU A 1070 -32.09 15.72 -29.45
C LEU A 1070 -32.18 14.19 -29.51
N ILE A 1071 -32.73 13.53 -28.50
CA ILE A 1071 -32.77 12.07 -28.41
C ILE A 1071 -33.94 11.53 -29.23
N THR A 1072 -33.63 11.04 -30.44
CA THR A 1072 -34.61 10.42 -31.34
C THR A 1072 -34.55 8.88 -31.29
N ALA A 1073 -35.59 8.21 -31.81
CA ALA A 1073 -35.62 6.75 -31.92
C ALA A 1073 -34.50 6.16 -32.80
N LYS A 1074 -33.85 6.97 -33.65
CA LYS A 1074 -32.66 6.57 -34.41
C LYS A 1074 -31.42 6.59 -33.53
N ILE A 1075 -31.24 7.65 -32.75
CA ILE A 1075 -30.11 7.81 -31.83
C ILE A 1075 -30.14 6.75 -30.74
N VAL A 1076 -31.32 6.40 -30.20
CA VAL A 1076 -31.43 5.31 -29.22
C VAL A 1076 -30.97 3.96 -29.78
N ARG A 1077 -31.27 3.65 -31.05
CA ARG A 1077 -30.78 2.42 -31.69
C ARG A 1077 -29.26 2.43 -31.87
N GLU A 1078 -28.68 3.59 -32.14
CA GLU A 1078 -27.22 3.76 -32.26
C GLU A 1078 -26.52 3.62 -30.90
N LEU A 1079 -27.09 4.21 -29.84
CA LEU A 1079 -26.63 4.03 -28.47
C LEU A 1079 -26.73 2.58 -28.01
N ASP A 1080 -27.84 1.89 -28.30
CA ASP A 1080 -28.01 0.47 -28.00
C ASP A 1080 -26.95 -0.38 -28.72
N GLY A 1081 -26.66 -0.09 -29.98
CA GLY A 1081 -25.59 -0.74 -30.74
C GLY A 1081 -24.21 -0.55 -30.12
N ASN A 1082 -23.88 0.67 -29.67
CA ASN A 1082 -22.61 0.95 -28.99
C ASN A 1082 -22.52 0.28 -27.61
N LEU A 1083 -23.63 0.23 -26.86
CA LEU A 1083 -23.72 -0.49 -25.60
C LEU A 1083 -23.51 -2.00 -25.79
N PHE A 1084 -24.05 -2.58 -26.86
CA PHE A 1084 -23.85 -3.99 -27.19
C PHE A 1084 -22.38 -4.30 -27.45
N THR A 1085 -21.68 -3.53 -28.29
CA THR A 1085 -20.24 -3.74 -28.53
C THR A 1085 -19.41 -3.56 -27.27
N PHE A 1086 -19.77 -2.61 -26.40
CA PHE A 1086 -19.06 -2.42 -25.13
C PHE A 1086 -19.26 -3.58 -24.15
N SER A 1087 -20.45 -4.21 -24.14
CA SER A 1087 -20.78 -5.35 -23.27
C SER A 1087 -19.92 -6.59 -23.53
N GLN A 1088 -19.28 -6.69 -24.69
CA GLN A 1088 -18.45 -7.84 -25.10
C GLN A 1088 -16.97 -7.70 -24.71
N LEU A 1089 -16.57 -6.62 -24.04
CA LEU A 1089 -15.18 -6.38 -23.69
C LEU A 1089 -14.83 -7.01 -22.34
N GLU A 1090 -13.87 -7.94 -22.37
CA GLU A 1090 -13.25 -8.51 -21.18
C GLU A 1090 -11.99 -7.71 -20.84
N SER A 1091 -12.11 -6.77 -19.89
CA SER A 1091 -10.96 -5.99 -19.42
C SER A 1091 -11.25 -5.37 -18.05
N TYR A 1092 -10.23 -5.32 -17.20
CA TYR A 1092 -10.37 -5.09 -15.75
C TYR A 1092 -9.63 -3.83 -15.26
N SER A 1093 -9.32 -2.87 -16.15
CA SER A 1093 -8.69 -1.62 -15.77
C SER A 1093 -9.68 -0.70 -15.04
N LYS A 1094 -9.16 0.19 -14.17
CA LYS A 1094 -9.99 1.14 -13.40
C LYS A 1094 -10.82 2.05 -14.32
N GLU A 1095 -10.22 2.53 -15.41
CA GLU A 1095 -10.85 3.41 -16.39
C GLU A 1095 -11.98 2.70 -17.13
N GLN A 1096 -11.80 1.41 -17.41
CA GLN A 1096 -12.82 0.59 -18.06
C GLN A 1096 -13.96 0.26 -17.13
N ILE A 1097 -13.72 -0.05 -15.85
CA ILE A 1097 -14.80 -0.27 -14.88
C ILE A 1097 -15.62 1.02 -14.72
N ALA A 1098 -14.97 2.19 -14.67
CA ALA A 1098 -15.66 3.48 -14.67
C ALA A 1098 -16.52 3.70 -15.93
N ALA A 1099 -16.04 3.27 -17.10
CA ALA A 1099 -16.82 3.29 -18.34
C ALA A 1099 -17.96 2.26 -18.35
N GLN A 1100 -17.75 1.05 -17.80
CA GLN A 1100 -18.80 0.02 -17.64
C GLN A 1100 -19.90 0.53 -16.71
N LYS A 1101 -19.54 1.21 -15.63
CA LYS A 1101 -20.47 1.88 -14.72
C LYS A 1101 -21.33 2.90 -15.47
N ALA A 1102 -20.70 3.79 -16.23
CA ALA A 1102 -21.42 4.78 -17.03
C ALA A 1102 -22.33 4.13 -18.10
N CYS A 1103 -21.87 3.05 -18.75
CA CYS A 1103 -22.65 2.27 -19.71
C CYS A 1103 -23.88 1.61 -19.07
N ALA A 1104 -23.72 1.00 -17.89
CA ALA A 1104 -24.82 0.39 -17.14
C ALA A 1104 -25.88 1.43 -16.76
N ALA A 1105 -25.46 2.62 -16.29
CA ALA A 1105 -26.36 3.72 -15.99
C ALA A 1105 -27.12 4.21 -17.24
N LEU A 1106 -26.41 4.41 -18.36
CA LEU A 1106 -27.02 4.80 -19.64
C LEU A 1106 -28.03 3.74 -20.13
N ALA A 1107 -27.67 2.46 -20.08
CA ALA A 1107 -28.53 1.36 -20.48
C ALA A 1107 -29.82 1.31 -19.64
N TYR A 1108 -29.70 1.51 -18.32
CA TYR A 1108 -30.86 1.59 -17.43
C TYR A 1108 -31.78 2.78 -17.77
N ARG A 1109 -31.22 3.97 -18.07
CA ARG A 1109 -32.03 5.13 -18.50
C ARG A 1109 -32.72 4.91 -19.84
N LEU A 1110 -32.06 4.26 -20.80
CA LEU A 1110 -32.70 3.93 -22.08
C LEU A 1110 -33.90 2.99 -21.89
N LYS A 1111 -33.77 2.00 -20.99
CA LYS A 1111 -34.86 1.09 -20.62
C LYS A 1111 -36.08 1.84 -20.07
N LEU A 1112 -35.86 2.82 -19.19
CA LEU A 1112 -36.93 3.64 -18.60
C LEU A 1112 -37.59 4.58 -19.63
N TRP A 1113 -36.81 5.10 -20.59
CA TRP A 1113 -37.29 6.12 -21.53
C TRP A 1113 -38.24 5.58 -22.60
N LYS A 1114 -37.79 4.65 -23.46
CA LYS A 1114 -38.62 4.07 -24.53
C LYS A 1114 -38.24 2.60 -24.83
N PRO A 1115 -38.70 1.64 -24.04
CA PRO A 1115 -38.28 0.23 -24.13
C PRO A 1115 -38.56 -0.42 -25.49
N LYS A 1116 -39.56 0.06 -26.24
CA LYS A 1116 -39.88 -0.44 -27.59
C LYS A 1116 -38.77 -0.24 -28.64
N TYR A 1117 -37.81 0.65 -28.38
CA TYR A 1117 -36.69 0.94 -29.28
C TYR A 1117 -35.33 0.42 -28.77
N CYS A 1118 -35.32 -0.19 -27.58
CA CYS A 1118 -34.15 -0.89 -27.03
C CYS A 1118 -34.00 -2.25 -27.72
N GLY A 1119 -32.76 -2.71 -27.85
CA GLY A 1119 -32.41 -3.95 -28.54
C GLY A 1119 -31.45 -4.80 -27.71
N ALA A 1120 -30.54 -5.48 -28.41
CA ALA A 1120 -29.61 -6.42 -27.78
C ALA A 1120 -28.65 -5.76 -26.79
N GLY A 1121 -28.38 -4.46 -26.91
CA GLY A 1121 -27.45 -3.74 -26.01
C GLY A 1121 -27.99 -3.63 -24.59
N VAL A 1122 -29.19 -3.07 -24.43
CA VAL A 1122 -29.84 -2.95 -23.11
C VAL A 1122 -30.07 -4.33 -22.49
N ASP A 1123 -30.50 -5.32 -23.27
CA ASP A 1123 -30.69 -6.70 -22.79
C ASP A 1123 -29.38 -7.34 -22.30
N ALA A 1124 -28.26 -7.10 -22.99
CA ALA A 1124 -26.94 -7.58 -22.59
C ALA A 1124 -26.51 -6.96 -21.25
N TRP A 1125 -26.71 -5.65 -21.07
CA TRP A 1125 -26.40 -4.97 -19.80
C TRP A 1125 -27.31 -5.39 -18.66
N GLU A 1126 -28.60 -5.65 -18.92
CA GLU A 1126 -29.50 -6.21 -17.91
C GLU A 1126 -29.02 -7.59 -17.45
N LYS A 1127 -28.56 -8.44 -18.39
CA LYS A 1127 -27.99 -9.75 -18.07
C LYS A 1127 -26.68 -9.63 -17.31
N LEU A 1128 -25.76 -8.76 -17.72
CA LEU A 1128 -24.48 -8.52 -17.03
C LEU A 1128 -24.70 -8.03 -15.59
N CYS A 1129 -25.60 -7.06 -15.40
CA CYS A 1129 -25.94 -6.55 -14.06
C CYS A 1129 -26.76 -7.57 -13.23
N SER A 1130 -27.28 -8.64 -13.86
CA SER A 1130 -27.85 -9.80 -13.15
C SER A 1130 -26.80 -10.85 -12.76
N GLY A 1131 -25.62 -10.81 -13.39
CA GLY A 1131 -24.59 -11.83 -13.28
C GLY A 1131 -23.46 -11.46 -12.32
N GLU A 1132 -22.24 -11.90 -12.63
CA GLU A 1132 -21.06 -11.84 -11.75
C GLU A 1132 -20.12 -10.66 -12.05
N ILE A 1133 -20.69 -9.50 -12.38
CA ILE A 1133 -19.94 -8.25 -12.59
C ILE A 1133 -19.68 -7.50 -11.27
N TRP A 1134 -18.80 -6.49 -11.33
CA TRP A 1134 -18.50 -5.56 -10.24
C TRP A 1134 -19.76 -4.94 -9.63
N ASN A 1135 -19.81 -4.88 -8.30
CA ASN A 1135 -20.96 -4.36 -7.57
C ASN A 1135 -21.18 -2.86 -7.84
N GLU A 1136 -20.11 -2.08 -8.01
CA GLU A 1136 -20.23 -0.67 -8.43
C GLU A 1136 -20.85 -0.47 -9.81
N VAL A 1137 -20.80 -1.47 -10.70
CA VAL A 1137 -21.51 -1.48 -11.99
C VAL A 1137 -22.95 -1.94 -11.80
N LYS A 1138 -23.19 -3.00 -11.00
CA LYS A 1138 -24.54 -3.48 -10.67
C LYS A 1138 -25.40 -2.40 -10.01
N ASN A 1139 -24.79 -1.61 -9.14
CA ASN A 1139 -25.46 -0.53 -8.41
C ASN A 1139 -25.99 0.57 -9.35
N GLU A 1140 -25.56 0.61 -10.62
CA GLU A 1140 -26.16 1.47 -11.65
C GLU A 1140 -27.52 0.99 -12.16
N TRP A 1141 -27.85 -0.28 -11.93
CA TRP A 1141 -29.11 -0.89 -12.32
C TRP A 1141 -30.11 -0.93 -11.16
N LEU A 1142 -30.84 0.17 -10.95
CA LEU A 1142 -31.67 0.43 -9.76
C LEU A 1142 -32.83 -0.55 -9.52
N ASP A 1143 -33.17 -1.46 -10.43
CA ASP A 1143 -34.18 -2.49 -10.17
C ASP A 1143 -33.63 -3.62 -9.28
N LYS A 1144 -32.30 -3.74 -9.18
CA LYS A 1144 -31.60 -4.70 -8.32
C LYS A 1144 -31.07 -4.03 -7.07
#